data_AF-A0A8H5QJP2-F1
#
_entry.id   AF-A0A8H5QJP2-F1
#
_cell.length_a   1.000
_cell.length_b   1.000
_cell.length_c   1.000
_cell.angle_alpha   90.00
_cell.angle_beta   90.00
_cell.angle_gamma   90.00
#
_symmetry.space_group_name_H-M   'P 1'
#
loop_
_entity.id
_entity.type
_entity.pdbx_description
1 polymer ?
#
loop_
_entity_poly.entity_id
_entity_poly.type
_entity_poly.pdbx_seq_one_letter_code
_entity_poly.pdbx_strand_id
1 'polypeptide(L)'
;MAAVATQLVSIPEAGLPSLDSISFCQASLDDKLKKICDDFIANQDPKLFNARIDNELNTTEVATVLSLPDGRALEAAARQLIDKILAFGGTSYDDILGVENSSSPKEVLRSWRLRGCTIRPYLLRGEATLQQNARKAFTALMCAARKKSISERDIYEVAEWEGLVDLNALPDDDGTPPTEASVEEPPQEIDNVYEKATADMVALKLNPQDVEVRKRLNTHNLAIMEQNKKMGKVRRDLYRWIIPLEFFSPQYMEAAKRYKSLDDKPADKVAADDIDKLKQVVDTKIIKHHFKQSWSIPSASAYVDSSKEIKKIMSCATAHERLNISTDADVATKITAFRKLCAAADAVGIDDTEVSFGREWDGGSWEDALEDEDAVPEPPSAIKKLYSDAKESMISLSGDPGDGAVISVVEEINEQIKKLSNDASGSGPIWNINVEWWCQTFRNMAEQEAILRNDIEDRGAREKIESLIKNIDTYLKRSHLPSDWSYESAEKVLQKIRGELDAQKKILDVVVMDMKSISDGITTLLQRLNDQSPNESKISDAAKLVRSKYSIVDELKKKFGDANDKVRNSRSVIEVAEAVQASKNALNEAKQADEECNVARELLVSLPDPSQKSASNAVQYPWITMPLSGDKVVIGYKRSGKGYQVCVEDKVNGRLVRELKAGASIGRGIVDKYYKTPGSCNMQKSSAQFDEVDLKATDLVKLHFVATQQPKVRNVDRPYLAPGSYCCVELKNHGICMLTMTRFRRMMGKEKADEEMEQVCNEQNAPVPWKQQPLTTYVKSTATKNTQNKQQIVASVTGISHDATNLESRISMVEEKLNKFEAGLSQELNDSISKAIGSSMITIQNTITAEIEKALKARR
;
A
#
# COMPACT_ATOMS: atom_id res chain seq x y z
N MET A 1 61.00 1.42 28.33
CA MET A 1 62.04 2.17 27.61
C MET A 1 61.42 2.53 26.27
N ALA A 2 60.94 3.78 26.11
CA ALA A 2 61.71 4.98 25.71
C ALA A 2 61.89 4.98 24.17
N ALA A 3 61.24 5.81 23.34
CA ALA A 3 60.76 7.22 23.40
C ALA A 3 61.83 8.28 23.03
N VAL A 4 61.37 9.51 22.70
CA VAL A 4 62.06 10.58 21.90
C VAL A 4 61.91 10.32 20.39
N ALA A 5 61.14 11.08 19.58
CA ALA A 5 61.02 12.54 19.32
C ALA A 5 62.22 13.08 18.48
N THR A 6 62.12 14.08 17.59
CA THR A 6 61.30 15.32 17.58
C THR A 6 61.01 15.83 16.15
N GLN A 7 59.78 16.35 15.93
CA GLN A 7 59.40 17.70 15.42
C GLN A 7 60.04 18.36 14.16
N LEU A 8 59.43 19.36 13.48
CA LEU A 8 58.03 19.83 13.24
C LEU A 8 58.11 21.08 12.31
N VAL A 9 57.28 21.20 11.26
CA VAL A 9 57.03 22.49 10.55
C VAL A 9 55.53 22.62 10.18
N SER A 10 54.97 23.83 10.29
CA SER A 10 53.55 24.20 10.10
C SER A 10 53.40 25.22 8.94
N ILE A 11 52.26 25.73 8.45
CA ILE A 11 50.80 25.73 8.77
C ILE A 11 50.06 26.27 7.48
N PRO A 12 48.71 26.31 7.29
CA PRO A 12 47.56 25.82 8.07
C PRO A 12 46.55 24.98 7.23
N GLU A 13 45.32 24.80 7.74
CA GLU A 13 44.12 24.38 6.98
C GLU A 13 43.19 25.57 6.69
N ALA A 14 42.25 25.44 5.74
CA ALA A 14 41.30 26.50 5.37
C ALA A 14 39.85 25.99 5.15
N GLY A 15 39.03 26.17 6.18
CA GLY A 15 37.57 26.36 6.19
C GLY A 15 36.67 25.68 5.14
N LEU A 16 35.89 24.69 5.60
CA LEU A 16 34.54 24.40 5.10
C LEU A 16 33.55 24.46 6.28
N PRO A 17 32.47 25.27 6.22
CA PRO A 17 31.52 25.39 7.33
C PRO A 17 30.49 24.26 7.35
N SER A 18 30.22 23.71 8.53
CA SER A 18 29.17 22.72 8.79
C SER A 18 27.78 23.36 8.94
N LEU A 19 26.73 22.53 8.85
CA LEU A 19 25.33 22.91 9.04
C LEU A 19 25.06 23.36 10.49
N ASP A 20 24.92 24.67 10.72
CA ASP A 20 24.54 25.24 12.04
C ASP A 20 23.45 26.34 11.97
N SER A 21 22.77 26.48 10.83
CA SER A 21 21.79 27.56 10.59
C SER A 21 20.53 27.47 11.47
N ILE A 22 20.17 26.27 11.93
CA ILE A 22 18.93 26.00 12.66
C ILE A 22 19.11 26.26 14.17
N SER A 23 20.26 25.93 14.74
CA SER A 23 20.57 26.17 16.16
C SER A 23 20.54 27.66 16.50
N PHE A 24 21.10 28.49 15.62
CA PHE A 24 21.16 29.95 15.78
C PHE A 24 19.77 30.61 15.76
N CYS A 25 18.87 30.13 14.90
CA CYS A 25 17.49 30.62 14.84
C CYS A 25 16.68 30.23 16.09
N GLN A 26 16.88 29.00 16.58
CA GLN A 26 16.25 28.51 17.81
C GLN A 26 16.68 29.35 19.02
N ALA A 27 17.99 29.49 19.23
CA ALA A 27 18.56 30.27 20.34
C ALA A 27 18.14 31.76 20.31
N SER A 28 18.09 32.38 19.11
CA SER A 28 17.64 33.77 18.96
C SER A 28 16.15 33.97 19.27
N LEU A 29 15.33 32.92 19.17
CA LEU A 29 13.92 32.95 19.57
C LEU A 29 13.77 32.72 21.08
N ASP A 30 14.49 31.75 21.63
CA ASP A 30 14.44 31.39 23.05
C ASP A 30 14.96 32.53 23.95
N ASP A 31 16.05 33.22 23.59
CA ASP A 31 16.53 34.40 24.34
C ASP A 31 15.54 35.59 24.27
N LYS A 32 14.78 35.75 23.17
CA LYS A 32 13.74 36.78 23.08
C LYS A 32 12.54 36.44 23.96
N LEU A 33 12.06 35.19 23.90
CA LEU A 33 10.97 34.70 24.75
C LEU A 33 11.34 34.79 26.24
N LYS A 34 12.56 34.37 26.59
CA LYS A 34 13.11 34.49 27.94
C LYS A 34 13.15 35.94 28.40
N LYS A 35 13.66 36.87 27.58
CA LYS A 35 13.68 38.30 27.92
C LYS A 35 12.27 38.87 28.13
N ILE A 36 11.28 38.47 27.34
CA ILE A 36 9.88 38.89 27.52
C ILE A 36 9.33 38.37 28.86
N CYS A 37 9.68 37.13 29.26
CA CYS A 37 9.31 36.58 30.56
C CYS A 37 10.01 37.29 31.74
N ASP A 38 11.31 37.58 31.62
CA ASP A 38 12.10 38.27 32.65
C ASP A 38 11.61 39.73 32.83
N ASP A 39 11.35 40.45 31.73
CA ASP A 39 10.76 41.81 31.74
C ASP A 39 9.34 41.82 32.35
N PHE A 40 8.54 40.76 32.14
CA PHE A 40 7.21 40.59 32.73
C PHE A 40 7.27 40.35 34.25
N ILE A 41 8.18 39.48 34.71
CA ILE A 41 8.42 39.21 36.14
C ILE A 41 8.87 40.49 36.87
N ALA A 42 9.65 41.34 36.20
CA ALA A 42 10.21 42.56 36.79
C ALA A 42 9.18 43.70 37.01
N ASN A 43 8.16 43.85 36.16
CA ASN A 43 7.36 45.09 36.10
C ASN A 43 5.89 44.99 36.57
N GLN A 44 5.27 43.80 36.56
CA GLN A 44 3.91 43.54 37.08
C GLN A 44 2.75 44.50 36.65
N ASP A 45 2.82 45.17 35.50
CA ASP A 45 1.66 45.89 34.90
C ASP A 45 1.08 45.13 33.68
N PRO A 46 -0.07 44.46 33.82
CA PRO A 46 -0.72 43.74 32.71
C PRO A 46 -1.18 44.64 31.55
N LYS A 47 -1.42 45.94 31.77
CA LYS A 47 -1.90 46.84 30.71
C LYS A 47 -0.81 47.19 29.71
N LEU A 48 0.40 47.39 30.22
CA LEU A 48 1.59 47.71 29.40
C LEU A 48 2.06 46.47 28.61
N PHE A 49 1.87 45.27 29.16
CA PHE A 49 2.11 44.00 28.47
C PHE A 49 1.19 43.81 27.26
N ASN A 50 -0.14 43.93 27.43
CA ASN A 50 -1.10 43.77 26.33
C ASN A 50 -0.86 44.81 25.22
N ALA A 51 -0.73 46.10 25.58
CA ALA A 51 -0.51 47.17 24.61
C ALA A 51 0.80 47.02 23.80
N ARG A 52 1.79 46.26 24.32
CA ARG A 52 3.03 45.95 23.61
C ARG A 52 2.90 44.74 22.68
N ILE A 53 2.20 43.69 23.11
CA ILE A 53 1.83 42.55 22.24
C ILE A 53 0.97 43.03 21.07
N ASP A 54 -0.02 43.87 21.33
CA ASP A 54 -0.90 44.44 20.29
C ASP A 54 -0.11 45.30 19.28
N ASN A 55 1.00 45.94 19.69
CA ASN A 55 1.81 46.78 18.80
C ASN A 55 2.85 45.96 18.00
N GLU A 56 3.52 44.99 18.62
CA GLU A 56 4.50 44.13 17.94
C GLU A 56 3.79 43.17 16.94
N LEU A 57 2.59 42.64 17.26
CA LEU A 57 1.80 41.83 16.33
C LEU A 57 1.24 42.62 15.13
N ASN A 58 0.90 43.90 15.30
CA ASN A 58 0.36 44.74 14.21
C ASN A 58 1.42 45.21 13.18
N THR A 59 2.70 44.84 13.34
CA THR A 59 3.74 45.10 12.32
C THR A 59 3.96 43.94 11.34
N THR A 60 3.10 42.92 11.37
CA THR A 60 3.08 41.83 10.37
C THR A 60 1.74 41.78 9.63
N GLU A 61 1.77 41.42 8.34
CA GLU A 61 0.70 41.59 7.35
C GLU A 61 -0.49 40.60 7.51
N VAL A 62 -1.23 40.71 8.63
CA VAL A 62 -2.27 39.74 9.04
C VAL A 62 -3.69 40.35 9.13
N ALA A 63 -3.84 41.67 8.99
CA ALA A 63 -5.06 42.42 9.31
C ALA A 63 -6.27 42.22 8.35
N THR A 64 -6.25 41.24 7.45
CA THR A 64 -7.26 41.05 6.37
C THR A 64 -8.10 39.77 6.51
N VAL A 65 -8.19 39.19 7.71
CA VAL A 65 -8.83 37.87 7.95
C VAL A 65 -10.15 37.94 8.75
N LEU A 66 -10.51 39.09 9.32
CA LEU A 66 -11.67 39.24 10.21
C LEU A 66 -13.03 39.42 9.49
N SER A 67 -13.41 38.43 8.68
CA SER A 67 -14.79 38.26 8.18
C SER A 67 -15.18 36.81 7.85
N LEU A 68 -14.52 35.81 8.46
CA LEU A 68 -14.81 34.39 8.25
C LEU A 68 -16.13 33.92 8.95
N PRO A 69 -16.94 33.06 8.32
CA PRO A 69 -18.08 32.38 8.96
C PRO A 69 -17.68 31.44 10.11
N ASP A 70 -18.61 31.05 10.99
CA ASP A 70 -18.37 30.05 12.05
C ASP A 70 -17.79 28.77 11.43
N GLY A 71 -16.53 28.46 11.77
CA GLY A 71 -15.76 27.38 11.14
C GLY A 71 -16.41 26.01 11.23
N ARG A 72 -17.30 25.78 12.20
CA ARG A 72 -18.08 24.53 12.33
C ARG A 72 -19.14 24.38 11.23
N ALA A 73 -19.67 25.49 10.71
CA ALA A 73 -20.59 25.47 9.58
C ALA A 73 -19.86 25.11 8.26
N LEU A 74 -18.66 25.66 8.06
CA LEU A 74 -17.79 25.30 6.94
C LEU A 74 -17.37 23.82 7.00
N GLU A 75 -17.00 23.31 8.17
CA GLU A 75 -16.69 21.89 8.35
C GLU A 75 -17.90 20.99 8.11
N ALA A 76 -19.08 21.36 8.59
CA ALA A 76 -20.31 20.60 8.34
C ALA A 76 -20.65 20.55 6.83
N ALA A 77 -20.46 21.66 6.10
CA ALA A 77 -20.64 21.72 4.66
C ALA A 77 -19.61 20.85 3.90
N ALA A 78 -18.34 20.89 4.31
CA ALA A 78 -17.29 20.07 3.73
C ALA A 78 -17.51 18.56 3.98
N ARG A 79 -17.85 18.17 5.21
CA ARG A 79 -18.24 16.78 5.54
C ARG A 79 -19.39 16.29 4.63
N GLN A 80 -20.47 17.08 4.49
CA GLN A 80 -21.58 16.74 3.59
C GLN A 80 -21.19 16.65 2.10
N LEU A 81 -20.26 17.48 1.62
CA LEU A 81 -19.80 17.43 0.23
C LEU A 81 -18.94 16.18 -0.03
N ILE A 82 -18.05 15.85 0.91
CA ILE A 82 -17.21 14.64 0.88
C ILE A 82 -18.09 13.39 0.82
N ASP A 83 -19.07 13.27 1.73
CA ASP A 83 -19.95 12.11 1.78
C ASP A 83 -20.79 11.95 0.50
N LYS A 84 -21.26 13.06 -0.09
CA LYS A 84 -21.96 13.06 -1.39
C LYS A 84 -21.07 12.56 -2.54
N ILE A 85 -19.85 13.08 -2.66
CA ILE A 85 -18.92 12.68 -3.72
C ILE A 85 -18.56 11.19 -3.62
N LEU A 86 -18.39 10.67 -2.41
CA LEU A 86 -18.11 9.25 -2.18
C LEU A 86 -19.33 8.36 -2.50
N ALA A 87 -20.56 8.85 -2.29
CA ALA A 87 -21.79 8.13 -2.60
C ALA A 87 -22.04 7.94 -4.12
N PHE A 88 -21.47 8.81 -4.99
CA PHE A 88 -21.65 8.71 -6.45
C PHE A 88 -20.81 7.62 -7.14
N GLY A 89 -20.01 6.84 -6.39
CA GLY A 89 -19.44 5.58 -6.89
C GLY A 89 -18.51 5.68 -8.10
N GLY A 90 -17.85 6.83 -8.31
CA GLY A 90 -16.79 7.01 -9.32
C GLY A 90 -17.22 7.01 -10.80
N THR A 91 -18.50 6.78 -11.10
CA THR A 91 -19.02 6.59 -12.46
C THR A 91 -19.79 7.79 -13.02
N SER A 92 -20.35 8.66 -12.17
CA SER A 92 -21.01 9.92 -12.59
C SER A 92 -20.12 11.13 -12.35
N TYR A 93 -19.39 11.56 -13.39
CA TYR A 93 -18.51 12.73 -13.30
C TYR A 93 -19.28 14.04 -13.13
N ASP A 94 -20.49 14.12 -13.71
CA ASP A 94 -21.41 15.25 -13.60
C ASP A 94 -21.91 15.46 -12.16
N ASP A 95 -22.36 14.40 -11.48
CA ASP A 95 -22.79 14.48 -10.07
C ASP A 95 -21.62 14.82 -9.11
N ILE A 96 -20.44 14.23 -9.38
CA ILE A 96 -19.20 14.49 -8.63
C ILE A 96 -18.80 15.97 -8.75
N LEU A 97 -18.92 16.58 -9.94
CA LEU A 97 -18.70 18.02 -10.14
C LEU A 97 -19.92 18.88 -9.77
N GLY A 98 -21.12 18.31 -9.67
CA GLY A 98 -22.36 19.05 -9.37
C GLY A 98 -22.85 19.91 -10.51
N VAL A 99 -22.69 19.44 -11.74
CA VAL A 99 -23.07 20.14 -12.97
C VAL A 99 -24.03 19.28 -13.79
N GLU A 100 -24.75 19.89 -14.72
CA GLU A 100 -25.57 19.14 -15.67
C GLU A 100 -24.72 18.69 -16.86
N ASN A 101 -25.11 17.61 -17.54
CA ASN A 101 -24.45 17.16 -18.77
C ASN A 101 -24.39 18.25 -19.87
N SER A 102 -25.27 19.25 -19.78
CA SER A 102 -25.40 20.43 -20.64
C SER A 102 -24.64 21.67 -20.16
N SER A 103 -24.01 21.66 -18.98
CA SER A 103 -23.32 22.82 -18.43
C SER A 103 -22.10 23.23 -19.27
N SER A 104 -21.90 24.55 -19.41
CA SER A 104 -20.80 25.13 -20.18
C SER A 104 -19.43 24.90 -19.49
N PRO A 105 -18.31 24.90 -20.24
CA PRO A 105 -16.98 24.77 -19.65
C PRO A 105 -16.66 25.80 -18.54
N LYS A 106 -17.24 27.00 -18.60
CA LYS A 106 -17.11 28.05 -17.56
C LYS A 106 -17.80 27.63 -16.25
N GLU A 107 -18.94 26.95 -16.32
CA GLU A 107 -19.66 26.42 -15.15
C GLU A 107 -19.00 25.17 -14.58
N VAL A 108 -18.54 24.27 -15.45
CA VAL A 108 -17.73 23.09 -15.06
C VAL A 108 -16.48 23.52 -14.29
N LEU A 109 -15.71 24.48 -14.83
CA LEU A 109 -14.54 25.06 -14.17
C LEU A 109 -14.89 25.72 -12.83
N ARG A 110 -15.97 26.52 -12.78
CA ARG A 110 -16.43 27.18 -11.55
C ARG A 110 -16.80 26.16 -10.47
N SER A 111 -17.50 25.09 -10.81
CA SER A 111 -17.91 24.07 -9.83
C SER A 111 -16.73 23.21 -9.37
N TRP A 112 -15.76 22.91 -10.25
CA TRP A 112 -14.47 22.31 -9.86
C TRP A 112 -13.75 23.15 -8.81
N ARG A 113 -13.54 24.45 -9.07
CA ARG A 113 -12.88 25.36 -8.11
C ARG A 113 -13.63 25.43 -6.79
N LEU A 114 -14.95 25.63 -6.82
CA LEU A 114 -15.80 25.70 -5.61
C LEU A 114 -15.74 24.43 -4.77
N ARG A 115 -15.93 23.26 -5.38
CA ARG A 115 -15.93 21.97 -4.66
C ARG A 115 -14.52 21.59 -4.18
N GLY A 116 -13.50 21.81 -5.01
CA GLY A 116 -12.12 21.52 -4.66
C GLY A 116 -11.64 22.38 -3.49
N CYS A 117 -11.84 23.70 -3.54
CA CYS A 117 -11.53 24.60 -2.43
C CYS A 117 -12.30 24.26 -1.15
N THR A 118 -13.55 23.78 -1.24
CA THR A 118 -14.33 23.34 -0.06
C THR A 118 -13.70 22.11 0.64
N ILE A 119 -13.13 21.17 -0.11
CA ILE A 119 -12.56 19.92 0.43
C ILE A 119 -11.09 20.11 0.84
N ARG A 120 -10.34 20.94 0.10
CA ARG A 120 -8.87 21.09 0.20
C ARG A 120 -8.32 21.28 1.63
N PRO A 121 -8.90 22.13 2.52
CA PRO A 121 -8.39 22.30 3.89
C PRO A 121 -8.36 21.00 4.70
N TYR A 122 -9.31 20.10 4.44
CA TYR A 122 -9.50 18.85 5.19
C TYR A 122 -8.59 17.70 4.69
N LEU A 123 -7.76 17.95 3.68
CA LEU A 123 -6.67 17.03 3.29
C LEU A 123 -5.51 17.04 4.30
N LEU A 124 -5.36 18.14 5.05
CA LEU A 124 -4.27 18.40 5.99
C LEU A 124 -4.72 18.65 7.44
N ARG A 125 -6.03 18.85 7.69
CA ARG A 125 -6.59 19.12 9.02
C ARG A 125 -7.86 18.30 9.28
N GLY A 126 -8.10 17.93 10.53
CA GLY A 126 -9.29 17.18 10.97
C GLY A 126 -8.98 15.79 11.51
N GLU A 127 -10.04 15.04 11.85
CA GLU A 127 -9.95 13.62 12.26
C GLU A 127 -9.37 12.75 11.14
N ALA A 128 -8.61 11.70 11.46
CA ALA A 128 -7.96 10.85 10.46
C ALA A 128 -8.94 10.19 9.46
N THR A 129 -10.16 9.86 9.92
CA THR A 129 -11.26 9.36 9.10
C THR A 129 -11.76 10.40 8.10
N LEU A 130 -11.97 11.64 8.55
CA LEU A 130 -12.32 12.78 7.70
C LEU A 130 -11.20 13.07 6.69
N GLN A 131 -9.94 13.06 7.12
CA GLN A 131 -8.79 13.29 6.25
C GLN A 131 -8.68 12.22 5.15
N GLN A 132 -8.91 10.94 5.48
CA GLN A 132 -8.91 9.85 4.50
C GLN A 132 -10.07 9.97 3.50
N ASN A 133 -11.27 10.34 3.97
CA ASN A 133 -12.43 10.53 3.11
C ASN A 133 -12.29 11.78 2.23
N ALA A 134 -11.75 12.88 2.76
CA ALA A 134 -11.43 14.09 2.00
C ALA A 134 -10.45 13.78 0.86
N ARG A 135 -9.40 12.99 1.11
CA ARG A 135 -8.45 12.54 0.07
C ARG A 135 -9.16 11.76 -1.03
N LYS A 136 -9.96 10.75 -0.68
CA LYS A 136 -10.73 9.94 -1.65
C LYS A 136 -11.69 10.81 -2.48
N ALA A 137 -12.41 11.73 -1.85
CA ALA A 137 -13.34 12.63 -2.53
C ALA A 137 -12.62 13.62 -3.46
N PHE A 138 -11.48 14.19 -3.03
CA PHE A 138 -10.69 15.10 -3.85
C PHE A 138 -10.08 14.41 -5.07
N THR A 139 -9.59 13.17 -4.93
CA THR A 139 -9.13 12.36 -6.08
C THR A 139 -10.27 12.07 -7.06
N ALA A 140 -11.45 11.69 -6.58
CA ALA A 140 -12.63 11.48 -7.44
C ALA A 140 -13.03 12.75 -8.19
N LEU A 141 -12.99 13.91 -7.51
CA LEU A 141 -13.27 15.22 -8.10
C LEU A 141 -12.23 15.61 -9.18
N MET A 142 -10.94 15.35 -8.96
CA MET A 142 -9.88 15.52 -9.97
C MET A 142 -10.12 14.64 -11.20
N CYS A 143 -10.49 13.37 -11.00
CA CYS A 143 -10.80 12.46 -12.11
C CYS A 143 -12.00 12.95 -12.93
N ALA A 144 -13.05 13.46 -12.27
CA ALA A 144 -14.20 14.06 -12.94
C ALA A 144 -13.82 15.33 -13.73
N ALA A 145 -13.00 16.21 -13.14
CA ALA A 145 -12.49 17.42 -13.81
C ALA A 145 -11.75 17.10 -15.12
N ARG A 146 -10.83 16.14 -15.08
CA ARG A 146 -10.11 15.63 -16.28
C ARG A 146 -11.07 15.06 -17.33
N LYS A 147 -12.08 14.30 -16.89
CA LYS A 147 -13.10 13.70 -17.77
C LYS A 147 -14.09 14.72 -18.34
N LYS A 148 -14.10 15.96 -17.84
CA LYS A 148 -14.83 17.11 -18.41
C LYS A 148 -13.91 18.15 -19.06
N SER A 149 -12.68 17.75 -19.41
CA SER A 149 -11.71 18.58 -20.14
C SER A 149 -11.37 19.92 -19.47
N ILE A 150 -11.46 19.97 -18.13
CA ILE A 150 -10.84 21.06 -17.36
C ILE A 150 -9.33 20.94 -17.54
N SER A 151 -8.65 22.06 -17.79
CA SER A 151 -7.21 22.04 -18.05
C SER A 151 -6.43 21.57 -16.82
N GLU A 152 -5.31 20.88 -17.03
CA GLU A 152 -4.42 20.50 -15.92
C GLU A 152 -3.98 21.74 -15.11
N ARG A 153 -3.77 22.90 -15.75
CA ARG A 153 -3.49 24.17 -15.05
C ARG A 153 -4.56 24.51 -14.02
N ASP A 154 -5.84 24.44 -14.40
CA ASP A 154 -6.96 24.71 -13.49
C ASP A 154 -7.12 23.64 -12.40
N ILE A 155 -6.70 22.40 -12.68
CA ILE A 155 -6.70 21.30 -11.72
C ILE A 155 -5.57 21.50 -10.69
N TYR A 156 -4.35 21.78 -11.14
CA TYR A 156 -3.21 22.07 -10.27
C TYR A 156 -3.41 23.36 -9.47
N GLU A 157 -4.03 24.41 -10.02
CA GLU A 157 -4.33 25.65 -9.28
C GLU A 157 -5.16 25.38 -8.00
N VAL A 158 -6.06 24.39 -8.02
CA VAL A 158 -6.88 23.98 -6.88
C VAL A 158 -6.22 22.87 -6.05
N ALA A 159 -5.46 21.98 -6.69
CA ALA A 159 -4.68 20.93 -6.00
C ALA A 159 -3.45 21.47 -5.25
N GLU A 160 -2.98 22.67 -5.58
CA GLU A 160 -1.95 23.43 -4.86
C GLU A 160 -2.55 24.60 -4.05
N TRP A 161 -3.86 24.57 -3.77
CA TRP A 161 -4.52 25.64 -3.00
C TRP A 161 -4.27 25.49 -1.50
N GLU A 162 -3.95 26.61 -0.85
CA GLU A 162 -3.56 26.70 0.57
C GLU A 162 -4.53 27.57 1.39
N GLY A 163 -5.56 28.14 0.75
CA GLY A 163 -6.57 28.99 1.40
C GLY A 163 -6.35 30.50 1.28
N LEU A 164 -5.21 30.96 0.74
CA LEU A 164 -4.77 32.36 0.79
C LEU A 164 -5.38 33.30 -0.26
N VAL A 165 -6.07 32.77 -1.28
CA VAL A 165 -6.68 33.56 -2.38
C VAL A 165 -8.01 32.92 -2.75
N ASP A 166 -9.11 33.68 -2.84
CA ASP A 166 -10.38 33.11 -3.29
C ASP A 166 -10.34 32.81 -4.80
N LEU A 167 -10.37 31.51 -5.16
CA LEU A 167 -10.43 31.05 -6.56
C LEU A 167 -11.85 31.10 -7.14
N ASN A 168 -12.86 31.46 -6.33
CA ASN A 168 -14.25 31.66 -6.76
C ASN A 168 -14.56 33.10 -7.16
N ALA A 169 -13.71 34.06 -6.77
CA ALA A 169 -13.74 35.42 -7.27
C ALA A 169 -13.46 35.39 -8.77
N LEU A 170 -14.46 35.77 -9.57
CA LEU A 170 -14.27 35.98 -11.00
C LEU A 170 -13.30 37.15 -11.23
N PRO A 171 -12.42 37.11 -12.25
CA PRO A 171 -11.82 38.34 -12.75
C PRO A 171 -12.95 39.28 -13.23
N ASP A 172 -12.76 40.58 -13.07
CA ASP A 172 -13.77 41.58 -13.41
C ASP A 172 -14.23 41.47 -14.87
N ASP A 173 -15.54 41.57 -15.08
CA ASP A 173 -16.21 41.31 -16.37
C ASP A 173 -16.23 42.58 -17.23
N ASP A 174 -15.04 43.13 -17.55
CA ASP A 174 -14.89 44.32 -18.40
C ASP A 174 -15.10 44.03 -19.91
N GLY A 175 -15.55 42.81 -20.23
CA GLY A 175 -16.04 42.38 -21.54
C GLY A 175 -14.97 42.32 -22.64
N THR A 176 -13.74 42.72 -22.35
CA THR A 176 -12.64 42.77 -23.29
C THR A 176 -11.78 41.54 -23.05
N PRO A 177 -11.75 40.53 -23.95
CA PRO A 177 -10.74 39.49 -23.87
C PRO A 177 -9.38 40.21 -23.84
N PRO A 178 -8.47 39.90 -22.90
CA PRO A 178 -7.17 40.56 -22.86
C PRO A 178 -6.52 40.36 -24.22
N THR A 179 -6.44 41.44 -25.02
CA THR A 179 -5.96 41.41 -26.40
C THR A 179 -4.62 40.70 -26.37
N GLU A 180 -4.56 39.47 -26.91
CA GLU A 180 -3.55 38.49 -26.51
C GLU A 180 -2.14 38.94 -26.94
N ALA A 181 -1.56 39.79 -26.10
CA ALA A 181 -0.23 40.33 -26.26
C ALA A 181 0.75 39.16 -26.36
N SER A 182 1.74 39.29 -27.23
CA SER A 182 2.78 38.29 -27.41
C SER A 182 3.28 37.88 -26.03
N VAL A 183 3.22 36.58 -25.72
CA VAL A 183 3.69 36.10 -24.44
C VAL A 183 5.17 36.46 -24.36
N GLU A 184 5.60 37.11 -23.27
CA GLU A 184 7.01 37.45 -23.07
C GLU A 184 7.90 36.25 -23.38
N GLU A 185 9.04 36.51 -24.03
CA GLU A 185 9.99 35.44 -24.37
C GLU A 185 10.40 34.65 -23.12
N PRO A 186 10.47 33.31 -23.19
CA PRO A 186 10.83 32.47 -22.07
C PRO A 186 12.26 32.79 -21.61
N PRO A 187 12.51 32.95 -20.30
CA PRO A 187 13.86 33.03 -19.75
C PRO A 187 14.71 31.82 -20.16
N GLN A 188 16.03 32.00 -20.27
CA GLN A 188 16.94 30.97 -20.78
C GLN A 188 16.83 29.64 -20.00
N GLU A 189 16.52 29.69 -18.71
CA GLU A 189 16.32 28.49 -17.88
C GLU A 189 15.05 27.70 -18.24
N ILE A 190 14.01 28.38 -18.73
CA ILE A 190 12.78 27.77 -19.26
C ILE A 190 13.04 27.21 -20.66
N ASP A 191 13.74 27.96 -21.51
CA ASP A 191 14.12 27.51 -22.85
C ASP A 191 15.03 26.27 -22.82
N ASN A 192 15.93 26.20 -21.83
CA ASN A 192 16.74 25.01 -21.53
C ASN A 192 15.90 23.79 -21.09
N VAL A 193 14.68 23.98 -20.56
CA VAL A 193 13.73 22.88 -20.30
C VAL A 193 12.97 22.51 -21.57
N TYR A 194 12.64 23.48 -22.44
CA TYR A 194 12.08 23.17 -23.77
C TYR A 194 13.04 22.34 -24.64
N GLU A 195 14.34 22.62 -24.62
CA GLU A 195 15.32 21.76 -25.33
C GLU A 195 15.27 20.32 -24.80
N LYS A 196 15.34 20.13 -23.47
CA LYS A 196 15.24 18.80 -22.84
C LYS A 196 13.91 18.09 -23.14
N ALA A 197 12.82 18.83 -23.19
CA ALA A 197 11.50 18.30 -23.51
C ALA A 197 11.32 17.97 -25.01
N THR A 198 12.26 18.35 -25.89
CA THR A 198 12.09 18.18 -27.35
C THR A 198 12.09 16.73 -27.77
N ALA A 199 12.93 15.87 -27.20
CA ALA A 199 12.89 14.42 -27.48
C ALA A 199 11.54 13.80 -27.09
N ASP A 200 11.02 14.15 -25.90
CA ASP A 200 9.70 13.70 -25.46
C ASP A 200 8.55 14.28 -26.34
N MET A 201 8.67 15.52 -26.81
CA MET A 201 7.69 16.13 -27.74
C MET A 201 7.75 15.52 -29.14
N VAL A 202 8.90 14.99 -29.58
CA VAL A 202 9.01 14.19 -30.81
C VAL A 202 8.36 12.82 -30.61
N ALA A 203 8.67 12.11 -29.51
CA ALA A 203 8.00 10.86 -29.16
C ALA A 203 6.47 11.02 -29.05
N LEU A 204 5.97 12.14 -28.52
CA LEU A 204 4.54 12.45 -28.44
C LEU A 204 3.90 12.71 -29.82
N LYS A 205 4.67 13.16 -30.83
CA LYS A 205 4.17 13.26 -32.21
C LYS A 205 3.99 11.89 -32.86
N LEU A 206 4.92 10.96 -32.61
CA LEU A 206 4.85 9.58 -33.10
C LEU A 206 3.75 8.77 -32.39
N ASN A 207 3.66 8.87 -31.06
CA ASN A 207 2.63 8.24 -30.25
C ASN A 207 1.91 9.24 -29.32
N PRO A 208 0.85 9.92 -29.80
CA PRO A 208 0.10 10.91 -29.01
C PRO A 208 -0.66 10.38 -27.79
N GLN A 209 -0.68 9.06 -27.57
CA GLN A 209 -1.32 8.39 -26.44
C GLN A 209 -0.33 7.74 -25.47
N ASP A 210 0.98 7.91 -25.69
CA ASP A 210 2.01 7.36 -24.80
C ASP A 210 1.91 7.94 -23.38
N VAL A 211 1.70 7.06 -22.40
CA VAL A 211 1.49 7.43 -20.99
C VAL A 211 2.80 7.84 -20.32
N GLU A 212 3.93 7.24 -20.68
CA GLU A 212 5.23 7.52 -20.07
C GLU A 212 5.84 8.79 -20.64
N VAL A 213 5.71 9.04 -21.95
CA VAL A 213 6.05 10.33 -22.57
C VAL A 213 5.24 11.45 -21.93
N ARG A 214 3.91 11.29 -21.76
CA ARG A 214 3.08 12.30 -21.09
C ARG A 214 3.43 12.49 -19.61
N LYS A 215 3.90 11.45 -18.90
CA LYS A 215 4.46 11.60 -17.54
C LYS A 215 5.75 12.44 -17.56
N ARG A 216 6.72 12.14 -18.43
CA ARG A 216 8.00 12.87 -18.52
C ARG A 216 7.80 14.34 -18.91
N LEU A 217 6.89 14.62 -19.84
CA LEU A 217 6.50 16.00 -20.18
C LEU A 217 5.83 16.75 -19.02
N ASN A 218 5.06 16.06 -18.17
CA ASN A 218 4.54 16.67 -16.94
C ASN A 218 5.66 16.92 -15.90
N THR A 219 6.71 16.10 -15.84
CA THR A 219 7.91 16.40 -15.03
C THR A 219 8.63 17.67 -15.53
N HIS A 220 8.76 17.86 -16.85
CA HIS A 220 9.30 19.10 -17.42
C HIS A 220 8.41 20.32 -17.08
N ASN A 221 7.07 20.16 -17.10
CA ASN A 221 6.14 21.22 -16.67
C ASN A 221 6.29 21.57 -15.17
N LEU A 222 6.55 20.61 -14.29
CA LEU A 222 6.82 20.88 -12.88
C LEU A 222 8.15 21.65 -12.70
N ALA A 223 9.19 21.33 -13.48
CA ALA A 223 10.45 22.09 -13.47
C ALA A 223 10.26 23.54 -13.94
N ILE A 224 9.41 23.77 -14.94
CA ILE A 224 9.00 25.12 -15.40
C ILE A 224 8.28 25.88 -14.28
N MET A 225 7.32 25.25 -13.60
CA MET A 225 6.62 25.87 -12.46
C MET A 225 7.55 26.21 -11.29
N GLU A 226 8.51 25.32 -10.97
CA GLU A 226 9.50 25.58 -9.92
C GLU A 226 10.45 26.72 -10.29
N GLN A 227 10.88 26.80 -11.56
CA GLN A 227 11.72 27.89 -12.04
C GLN A 227 10.95 29.22 -12.06
N ASN A 228 9.68 29.24 -12.47
CA ASN A 228 8.82 30.42 -12.34
C ASN A 228 8.69 30.89 -10.89
N LYS A 229 8.58 29.96 -9.93
CA LYS A 229 8.57 30.26 -8.49
C LYS A 229 9.90 30.87 -8.02
N LYS A 230 11.04 30.35 -8.49
CA LYS A 230 12.39 30.92 -8.21
C LYS A 230 12.56 32.32 -8.79
N MET A 231 11.96 32.61 -9.94
CA MET A 231 11.93 33.93 -10.58
C MET A 231 10.91 34.90 -9.94
N GLY A 232 10.31 34.55 -8.80
CA GLY A 232 9.37 35.42 -8.07
C GLY A 232 8.04 35.67 -8.80
N LYS A 233 7.68 34.86 -9.81
CA LYS A 233 6.40 35.00 -10.52
C LYS A 233 5.24 34.73 -9.56
N VAL A 234 4.22 35.60 -9.60
CA VAL A 234 3.01 35.47 -8.78
C VAL A 234 2.20 34.23 -9.17
N ARG A 235 1.30 33.74 -8.29
CA ARG A 235 0.56 32.48 -8.47
C ARG A 235 -0.06 32.28 -9.86
N ARG A 236 -0.63 33.33 -10.45
CA ARG A 236 -1.24 33.30 -11.80
C ARG A 236 -0.23 32.97 -12.90
N ASP A 237 1.02 33.40 -12.73
CA ASP A 237 2.12 33.31 -13.69
C ASP A 237 3.07 32.12 -13.45
N LEU A 238 2.89 31.36 -12.35
CA LEU A 238 3.63 30.09 -12.14
C LEU A 238 3.41 29.10 -13.28
N TYR A 239 2.24 29.18 -13.93
CA TYR A 239 1.82 28.38 -15.08
C TYR A 239 2.13 29.05 -16.43
N ARG A 240 2.92 30.13 -16.45
CA ARG A 240 3.39 30.73 -17.70
C ARG A 240 4.48 29.84 -18.31
N TRP A 241 4.52 29.76 -19.64
CA TRP A 241 5.47 28.92 -20.38
C TRP A 241 5.40 27.39 -20.13
N ILE A 242 4.35 26.87 -19.47
CA ILE A 242 4.15 25.40 -19.42
C ILE A 242 3.80 24.85 -20.82
N ILE A 243 4.20 23.61 -21.10
CA ILE A 243 3.91 22.87 -22.33
C ILE A 243 2.45 22.37 -22.29
N PRO A 244 1.54 22.87 -23.16
CA PRO A 244 0.12 22.54 -23.12
C PRO A 244 -0.16 21.20 -23.82
N LEU A 245 0.04 20.09 -23.10
CA LEU A 245 -0.18 18.73 -23.63
C LEU A 245 -1.61 18.52 -24.15
N GLU A 246 -2.60 19.07 -23.44
CA GLU A 246 -4.02 19.01 -23.85
C GLU A 246 -4.34 19.84 -25.11
N PHE A 247 -3.40 20.68 -25.60
CA PHE A 247 -3.46 21.25 -26.95
C PHE A 247 -2.74 20.36 -27.96
N PHE A 248 -1.48 19.97 -27.68
CA PHE A 248 -0.62 19.27 -28.63
C PHE A 248 -1.09 17.82 -28.92
N SER A 249 -1.38 17.01 -27.89
CA SER A 249 -1.76 15.60 -28.08
C SER A 249 -3.00 15.42 -28.98
N PRO A 250 -4.09 16.22 -28.86
CA PRO A 250 -5.20 16.16 -29.81
C PRO A 250 -4.83 16.53 -31.26
N GLN A 251 -3.98 17.56 -31.48
CA GLN A 251 -3.58 17.93 -32.85
C GLN A 251 -2.73 16.84 -33.49
N TYR A 252 -1.74 16.30 -32.76
CA TYR A 252 -0.89 15.21 -33.24
C TYR A 252 -1.71 13.94 -33.52
N MET A 253 -2.67 13.60 -32.65
CA MET A 253 -3.56 12.46 -32.84
C MET A 253 -4.45 12.60 -34.08
N GLU A 254 -4.96 13.80 -34.39
CA GLU A 254 -5.74 14.01 -35.62
C GLU A 254 -4.85 14.00 -36.86
N ALA A 255 -3.68 14.65 -36.80
CA ALA A 255 -2.70 14.63 -37.89
C ALA A 255 -2.28 13.19 -38.25
N ALA A 256 -1.97 12.34 -37.27
CA ALA A 256 -1.63 10.93 -37.48
C ALA A 256 -2.70 10.13 -38.25
N LYS A 257 -3.99 10.38 -38.00
CA LYS A 257 -5.09 9.74 -38.77
C LYS A 257 -5.09 10.20 -40.23
N ARG A 258 -4.84 11.49 -40.48
CA ARG A 258 -4.83 12.06 -41.82
C ARG A 258 -3.57 11.65 -42.60
N TYR A 259 -2.43 11.54 -41.93
CA TYR A 259 -1.21 10.98 -42.50
C TYR A 259 -1.41 9.54 -42.96
N LYS A 260 -2.03 8.69 -42.13
CA LYS A 260 -2.42 7.33 -42.55
C LYS A 260 -3.35 7.33 -43.77
N SER A 261 -4.27 8.30 -43.85
CA SER A 261 -5.17 8.46 -45.00
C SER A 261 -4.41 8.85 -46.29
N LEU A 262 -3.33 9.64 -46.17
CA LEU A 262 -2.43 9.96 -47.29
C LEU A 262 -1.47 8.80 -47.63
N ASP A 263 -1.10 7.96 -46.66
CA ASP A 263 -0.33 6.74 -46.93
C ASP A 263 -1.13 5.74 -47.77
N ASP A 264 -2.41 5.56 -47.46
CA ASP A 264 -3.37 4.77 -48.25
C ASP A 264 -3.70 5.43 -49.60
N LYS A 265 -3.82 6.77 -49.63
CA LYS A 265 -4.24 7.56 -50.81
C LYS A 265 -3.46 8.89 -50.90
N PRO A 266 -2.26 8.91 -51.54
CA PRO A 266 -1.42 10.11 -51.63
C PRO A 266 -2.01 11.30 -52.42
N ALA A 267 -3.23 11.18 -52.95
CA ALA A 267 -3.97 12.22 -53.67
C ALA A 267 -5.26 12.66 -52.94
N ASP A 268 -5.47 12.24 -51.69
CA ASP A 268 -6.62 12.68 -50.88
C ASP A 268 -6.46 14.14 -50.45
N LYS A 269 -7.08 15.04 -51.22
CA LYS A 269 -7.07 16.48 -50.96
C LYS A 269 -7.72 16.86 -49.63
N VAL A 270 -8.69 16.10 -49.13
CA VAL A 270 -9.39 16.42 -47.88
C VAL A 270 -8.49 16.09 -46.69
N ALA A 271 -7.75 14.98 -46.76
CA ALA A 271 -6.70 14.67 -45.79
C ALA A 271 -5.57 15.72 -45.82
N ALA A 272 -5.12 16.12 -47.03
CA ALA A 272 -4.07 17.12 -47.21
C ALA A 272 -4.46 18.51 -46.68
N ASP A 273 -5.61 19.04 -47.12
CA ASP A 273 -6.11 20.36 -46.70
C ASP A 273 -6.29 20.42 -45.16
N ASP A 274 -6.72 19.33 -44.53
CA ASP A 274 -6.89 19.29 -43.06
C ASP A 274 -5.55 19.16 -42.31
N ILE A 275 -4.54 18.47 -42.85
CA ILE A 275 -3.17 18.48 -42.29
C ILE A 275 -2.59 19.88 -42.32
N ASP A 276 -2.71 20.60 -43.44
CA ASP A 276 -2.12 21.94 -43.56
C ASP A 276 -2.85 22.97 -42.65
N LYS A 277 -4.16 22.79 -42.41
CA LYS A 277 -4.89 23.53 -41.35
C LYS A 277 -4.40 23.19 -39.95
N LEU A 278 -4.25 21.90 -39.62
CA LEU A 278 -3.72 21.45 -38.32
C LEU A 278 -2.30 21.99 -38.10
N LYS A 279 -1.46 21.98 -39.14
CA LYS A 279 -0.13 22.57 -39.13
C LYS A 279 -0.19 24.07 -38.85
N GLN A 280 -1.04 24.81 -39.55
CA GLN A 280 -1.21 26.25 -39.31
C GLN A 280 -1.62 26.54 -37.86
N VAL A 281 -2.53 25.75 -37.28
CA VAL A 281 -2.96 25.86 -35.87
C VAL A 281 -1.82 25.56 -34.90
N VAL A 282 -1.02 24.52 -35.15
CA VAL A 282 0.15 24.14 -34.35
C VAL A 282 1.26 25.20 -34.45
N ASP A 283 1.65 25.62 -35.65
CA ASP A 283 2.69 26.63 -35.88
C ASP A 283 2.30 27.99 -35.29
N THR A 284 1.04 28.40 -35.43
CA THR A 284 0.54 29.63 -34.77
C THR A 284 0.68 29.54 -33.25
N LYS A 285 0.44 28.36 -32.65
CA LYS A 285 0.63 28.15 -31.20
C LYS A 285 2.11 28.17 -30.82
N ILE A 286 2.98 27.56 -31.64
CA ILE A 286 4.44 27.51 -31.42
C ILE A 286 5.01 28.92 -31.42
N ILE A 287 4.74 29.71 -32.47
CA ILE A 287 5.22 31.08 -32.63
C ILE A 287 4.73 31.98 -31.49
N LYS A 288 3.42 31.97 -31.20
CA LYS A 288 2.79 32.86 -30.19
C LYS A 288 3.24 32.62 -28.74
N HIS A 289 3.75 31.42 -28.45
CA HIS A 289 4.20 31.02 -27.11
C HIS A 289 5.69 30.72 -27.03
N HIS A 290 6.45 31.03 -28.10
CA HIS A 290 7.90 30.82 -28.20
C HIS A 290 8.33 29.38 -27.89
N PHE A 291 7.54 28.38 -28.33
CA PHE A 291 7.92 26.98 -28.26
C PHE A 291 8.95 26.63 -29.37
N LYS A 292 9.63 25.49 -29.24
CA LYS A 292 10.61 25.06 -30.24
C LYS A 292 9.93 24.68 -31.57
N GLN A 293 10.45 25.20 -32.68
CA GLN A 293 9.89 24.94 -34.02
C GLN A 293 9.96 23.46 -34.43
N SER A 294 10.88 22.69 -33.84
CA SER A 294 10.97 21.23 -33.94
C SER A 294 9.72 20.48 -33.42
N TRP A 295 8.86 21.11 -32.62
CA TRP A 295 7.60 20.53 -32.15
C TRP A 295 6.46 20.65 -33.17
N SER A 296 6.70 21.31 -34.30
CA SER A 296 5.76 21.40 -35.42
C SER A 296 5.51 20.02 -36.05
N ILE A 297 4.43 19.92 -36.83
CA ILE A 297 4.15 18.78 -37.71
C ILE A 297 4.56 19.12 -39.16
N PRO A 298 4.89 18.12 -40.00
CA PRO A 298 5.06 18.29 -41.44
C PRO A 298 3.84 18.93 -42.12
N SER A 299 4.01 19.49 -43.32
CA SER A 299 2.88 19.78 -44.23
C SER A 299 2.44 18.48 -44.92
N ALA A 300 1.24 18.49 -45.49
CA ALA A 300 0.73 17.37 -46.28
C ALA A 300 1.68 17.03 -47.44
N SER A 301 2.21 18.06 -48.12
CA SER A 301 3.18 17.93 -49.20
C SER A 301 4.51 17.31 -48.72
N ALA A 302 5.11 17.85 -47.65
CA ALA A 302 6.37 17.35 -47.11
C ALA A 302 6.25 15.91 -46.62
N TYR A 303 5.16 15.57 -45.92
CA TYR A 303 4.90 14.19 -45.50
C TYR A 303 4.73 13.24 -46.70
N VAL A 304 3.96 13.63 -47.72
CA VAL A 304 3.75 12.80 -48.91
C VAL A 304 5.05 12.61 -49.70
N ASP A 305 5.91 13.62 -49.78
CA ASP A 305 7.20 13.51 -50.49
C ASP A 305 8.24 12.70 -49.69
N SER A 306 8.27 12.82 -48.36
CA SER A 306 9.06 11.91 -47.51
C SER A 306 8.53 10.47 -47.55
N SER A 307 7.21 10.26 -47.48
CA SER A 307 6.58 8.94 -47.60
C SER A 307 6.88 8.30 -48.97
N LYS A 308 6.86 9.08 -50.06
CA LYS A 308 7.32 8.63 -51.39
C LYS A 308 8.79 8.25 -51.38
N GLU A 309 9.69 9.08 -50.84
CA GLU A 309 11.12 8.79 -50.88
C GLU A 309 11.49 7.59 -49.98
N ILE A 310 10.84 7.43 -48.82
CA ILE A 310 10.96 6.24 -47.97
C ILE A 310 10.45 5.00 -48.71
N LYS A 311 9.22 5.00 -49.24
CA LYS A 311 8.67 3.87 -50.02
C LYS A 311 9.51 3.56 -51.26
N LYS A 312 10.08 4.58 -51.90
CA LYS A 312 11.04 4.44 -53.01
C LYS A 312 12.34 3.80 -52.54
N ILE A 313 12.95 4.25 -51.45
CA ILE A 313 14.19 3.65 -50.91
C ILE A 313 13.94 2.21 -50.48
N MET A 314 12.82 1.90 -49.81
CA MET A 314 12.39 0.52 -49.52
C MET A 314 12.26 -0.30 -50.82
N SER A 315 11.55 0.21 -51.84
CA SER A 315 11.42 -0.48 -53.13
C SER A 315 12.75 -0.63 -53.87
N CYS A 316 13.70 0.29 -53.69
CA CYS A 316 15.05 0.21 -54.23
C CYS A 316 15.91 -0.80 -53.48
N ALA A 317 15.76 -0.94 -52.16
CA ALA A 317 16.38 -2.00 -51.37
C ALA A 317 15.88 -3.36 -51.86
N THR A 318 14.56 -3.57 -51.90
CA THR A 318 13.93 -4.80 -52.43
C THR A 318 14.20 -5.03 -53.93
N ALA A 319 14.57 -4.00 -54.69
CA ALA A 319 15.01 -4.14 -56.09
C ALA A 319 16.51 -4.47 -56.22
N HIS A 320 17.37 -3.99 -55.31
CA HIS A 320 18.77 -4.43 -55.19
C HIS A 320 18.84 -5.89 -54.74
N GLU A 321 18.06 -6.25 -53.74
CA GLU A 321 17.83 -7.60 -53.21
C GLU A 321 17.33 -8.59 -54.29
N ARG A 322 16.73 -8.09 -55.38
CA ARG A 322 16.30 -8.87 -56.56
C ARG A 322 17.22 -8.76 -57.77
N LEU A 323 18.27 -7.95 -57.71
CA LEU A 323 19.24 -7.75 -58.79
C LEU A 323 20.65 -8.10 -58.30
N ASN A 324 20.83 -9.38 -57.94
CA ASN A 324 22.10 -9.97 -57.55
C ASN A 324 23.05 -10.09 -58.76
N ILE A 325 23.55 -8.94 -59.25
CA ILE A 325 24.55 -8.84 -60.32
C ILE A 325 25.76 -8.04 -59.82
N SER A 326 26.86 -8.77 -59.69
CA SER A 326 28.20 -8.31 -59.31
C SER A 326 28.67 -7.03 -60.01
N THR A 327 29.20 -6.08 -59.23
CA THR A 327 30.60 -5.58 -59.30
C THR A 327 30.84 -4.50 -58.24
N ASP A 328 32.10 -4.15 -57.96
CA ASP A 328 32.50 -3.15 -56.93
C ASP A 328 32.00 -1.70 -57.17
N ALA A 329 31.30 -1.47 -58.28
CA ALA A 329 30.57 -0.23 -58.50
C ALA A 329 29.33 -0.14 -57.58
N ASP A 330 29.54 0.38 -56.37
CA ASP A 330 29.04 1.72 -55.99
C ASP A 330 28.74 1.88 -54.48
N VAL A 331 29.75 1.65 -53.65
CA VAL A 331 29.72 1.98 -52.21
C VAL A 331 29.38 3.47 -51.97
N ALA A 332 29.75 4.36 -52.90
CA ALA A 332 29.52 5.80 -52.77
C ALA A 332 28.03 6.17 -52.91
N THR A 333 27.30 5.59 -53.87
CA THR A 333 25.85 5.76 -54.00
C THR A 333 25.10 4.99 -52.91
N LYS A 334 25.57 3.82 -52.46
CA LYS A 334 24.98 3.15 -51.28
C LYS A 334 25.03 4.06 -50.05
N ILE A 335 26.21 4.62 -49.73
CA ILE A 335 26.37 5.62 -48.66
C ILE A 335 25.53 6.89 -48.90
N THR A 336 25.40 7.36 -50.14
CA THR A 336 24.63 8.56 -50.49
C THR A 336 23.11 8.35 -50.41
N ALA A 337 22.62 7.17 -50.80
CA ALA A 337 21.23 6.76 -50.63
C ALA A 337 20.90 6.57 -49.15
N PHE A 338 21.79 5.93 -48.39
CA PHE A 338 21.64 5.79 -46.94
C PHE A 338 21.62 7.15 -46.22
N ARG A 339 22.53 8.07 -46.54
CA ARG A 339 22.49 9.45 -45.99
C ARG A 339 21.20 10.21 -46.34
N LYS A 340 20.60 9.93 -47.51
CA LYS A 340 19.27 10.48 -47.87
C LYS A 340 18.14 9.82 -47.09
N LEU A 341 18.25 8.52 -46.77
CA LEU A 341 17.31 7.85 -45.87
C LEU A 341 17.36 8.47 -44.47
N CYS A 342 18.55 8.67 -43.89
CA CYS A 342 18.71 9.36 -42.61
C CYS A 342 18.08 10.75 -42.64
N ALA A 343 18.47 11.60 -43.60
CA ALA A 343 17.92 12.96 -43.71
C ALA A 343 16.40 13.01 -43.96
N ALA A 344 15.81 11.98 -44.58
CA ALA A 344 14.37 11.84 -44.75
C ALA A 344 13.68 11.35 -43.45
N ALA A 345 14.33 10.47 -42.69
CA ALA A 345 13.89 9.98 -41.39
C ALA A 345 13.89 11.11 -40.34
N ASP A 346 14.99 11.88 -40.26
CA ASP A 346 15.11 13.09 -39.45
C ASP A 346 13.97 14.09 -39.78
N ALA A 347 13.68 14.28 -41.08
CA ALA A 347 12.66 15.20 -41.55
C ALA A 347 11.21 14.77 -41.25
N VAL A 348 10.97 13.49 -40.94
CA VAL A 348 9.67 13.01 -40.41
C VAL A 348 9.67 12.82 -38.89
N GLY A 349 10.81 12.99 -38.22
CA GLY A 349 10.97 12.91 -36.77
C GLY A 349 11.12 11.50 -36.21
N ILE A 350 11.74 10.59 -36.97
CA ILE A 350 12.26 9.32 -36.45
C ILE A 350 13.52 9.62 -35.61
N ASP A 351 13.75 8.85 -34.54
CA ASP A 351 14.83 9.09 -33.58
C ASP A 351 16.21 8.62 -34.07
N ASP A 352 17.28 9.32 -33.70
CA ASP A 352 18.63 8.97 -34.18
C ASP A 352 19.15 7.63 -33.60
N THR A 353 18.51 7.07 -32.57
CA THR A 353 18.79 5.71 -32.09
C THR A 353 18.19 4.63 -32.99
N GLU A 354 17.01 4.88 -33.58
CA GLU A 354 16.44 4.00 -34.61
C GLU A 354 17.22 4.14 -35.93
N VAL A 355 17.64 5.37 -36.27
CA VAL A 355 18.54 5.61 -37.41
C VAL A 355 19.92 4.97 -37.18
N SER A 356 20.47 4.97 -35.97
CA SER A 356 21.75 4.33 -35.66
C SER A 356 21.70 2.80 -35.75
N PHE A 357 20.57 2.19 -35.38
CA PHE A 357 20.36 0.75 -35.62
C PHE A 357 20.43 0.43 -37.13
N GLY A 358 19.94 1.34 -37.98
CA GLY A 358 20.12 1.29 -39.43
C GLY A 358 21.56 1.53 -39.92
N ARG A 359 22.43 2.19 -39.14
CA ARG A 359 23.86 2.44 -39.50
C ARG A 359 24.71 1.18 -39.31
N GLU A 360 24.30 0.28 -38.44
CA GLU A 360 24.97 -0.99 -38.14
C GLU A 360 24.36 -2.18 -38.92
N TRP A 361 23.29 -1.95 -39.68
CA TRP A 361 22.63 -2.97 -40.50
C TRP A 361 23.45 -3.27 -41.77
N ASP A 362 23.87 -4.53 -41.91
CA ASP A 362 24.70 -5.02 -43.02
C ASP A 362 23.95 -5.21 -44.36
N GLY A 363 22.62 -5.14 -44.31
CA GLY A 363 21.72 -5.19 -45.47
C GLY A 363 20.80 -6.42 -45.53
N GLY A 364 20.82 -7.30 -44.54
CA GLY A 364 19.97 -8.50 -44.52
C GLY A 364 18.51 -8.25 -44.09
N SER A 365 17.56 -8.42 -45.00
CA SER A 365 16.14 -8.62 -44.65
C SER A 365 15.95 -10.02 -44.08
N TRP A 366 15.57 -10.14 -42.81
CA TRP A 366 15.76 -11.40 -42.07
C TRP A 366 14.69 -12.48 -42.30
N GLU A 367 13.48 -12.09 -42.73
CA GLU A 367 12.28 -12.96 -42.76
C GLU A 367 11.81 -13.41 -44.15
N ASP A 368 11.87 -12.56 -45.19
CA ASP A 368 11.18 -12.82 -46.48
C ASP A 368 12.11 -13.18 -47.67
N ALA A 369 13.43 -13.17 -47.50
CA ALA A 369 14.39 -13.16 -48.63
C ALA A 369 15.16 -14.47 -48.88
N LEU A 370 15.19 -15.43 -47.94
CA LEU A 370 16.12 -16.57 -47.98
C LEU A 370 15.46 -17.93 -47.69
N GLU A 371 14.93 -18.58 -48.73
CA GLU A 371 14.78 -20.05 -48.76
C GLU A 371 15.91 -20.75 -49.57
N ASP A 372 16.61 -20.06 -50.48
CA ASP A 372 17.52 -20.69 -51.48
C ASP A 372 19.00 -20.22 -51.52
N GLU A 373 19.40 -19.04 -51.04
CA GLU A 373 20.82 -18.61 -51.06
C GLU A 373 21.59 -19.00 -49.77
N ASP A 374 22.80 -19.53 -49.94
CA ASP A 374 23.82 -19.88 -48.94
C ASP A 374 23.36 -20.64 -47.67
N ALA A 375 22.68 -21.76 -47.89
CA ALA A 375 22.61 -22.83 -46.90
C ALA A 375 24.03 -23.33 -46.54
N VAL A 376 24.47 -23.08 -45.30
CA VAL A 376 25.75 -23.56 -44.77
C VAL A 376 25.87 -25.08 -44.99
N PRO A 377 26.97 -25.60 -45.58
CA PRO A 377 27.12 -27.03 -45.80
C PRO A 377 27.13 -27.81 -44.48
N GLU A 378 26.43 -28.94 -44.44
CA GLU A 378 26.26 -29.74 -43.22
C GLU A 378 27.63 -30.10 -42.60
N PRO A 379 27.90 -29.74 -41.33
CA PRO A 379 29.23 -29.85 -40.75
C PRO A 379 29.70 -31.31 -40.65
N PRO A 380 30.97 -31.60 -41.02
CA PRO A 380 31.59 -32.90 -40.82
C PRO A 380 31.45 -33.42 -39.38
N SER A 381 31.41 -34.75 -39.23
CA SER A 381 31.19 -35.41 -37.93
C SER A 381 32.21 -35.02 -36.84
N ALA A 382 33.42 -34.64 -37.22
CA ALA A 382 34.43 -34.10 -36.29
C ALA A 382 34.03 -32.72 -35.72
N ILE A 383 33.46 -31.83 -36.54
CA ILE A 383 32.98 -30.51 -36.11
C ILE A 383 31.71 -30.67 -35.27
N LYS A 384 30.79 -31.57 -35.64
CA LYS A 384 29.62 -31.91 -34.80
C LYS A 384 30.02 -32.45 -33.43
N LYS A 385 31.14 -33.17 -33.32
CA LYS A 385 31.70 -33.55 -32.01
C LYS A 385 32.17 -32.34 -31.23
N LEU A 386 32.92 -31.41 -31.85
CA LEU A 386 33.37 -30.18 -31.19
C LEU A 386 32.19 -29.31 -30.70
N TYR A 387 31.07 -29.23 -31.44
CA TYR A 387 29.84 -28.62 -30.94
C TYR A 387 29.21 -29.38 -29.77
N SER A 388 29.34 -30.71 -29.72
CA SER A 388 28.89 -31.50 -28.58
C SER A 388 29.77 -31.23 -27.34
N ASP A 389 31.09 -31.11 -27.55
CA ASP A 389 32.08 -30.81 -26.49
C ASP A 389 31.91 -29.36 -25.95
N ALA A 390 31.47 -28.41 -26.79
CA ALA A 390 31.20 -27.01 -26.40
C ALA A 390 29.90 -26.79 -25.60
N LYS A 391 29.02 -27.80 -25.50
CA LYS A 391 27.66 -27.62 -24.98
C LYS A 391 27.59 -27.01 -23.57
N GLU A 392 28.35 -27.55 -22.62
CA GLU A 392 28.31 -27.07 -21.23
C GLU A 392 28.86 -25.63 -21.11
N SER A 393 29.81 -25.25 -21.98
CA SER A 393 30.29 -23.87 -22.11
C SER A 393 29.19 -22.95 -22.63
N MET A 394 28.43 -23.35 -23.67
CA MET A 394 27.32 -22.54 -24.19
C MET A 394 26.17 -22.38 -23.19
N ILE A 395 25.87 -23.42 -22.41
CA ILE A 395 24.91 -23.34 -21.29
C ILE A 395 25.42 -22.36 -20.23
N SER A 396 26.70 -22.44 -19.86
CA SER A 396 27.32 -21.52 -18.89
C SER A 396 27.31 -20.07 -19.37
N LEU A 397 27.62 -19.84 -20.65
CA LEU A 397 27.62 -18.53 -21.29
C LEU A 397 26.22 -17.88 -21.35
N SER A 398 25.17 -18.71 -21.37
CA SER A 398 23.78 -18.23 -21.28
C SER A 398 23.37 -17.77 -19.87
N GLY A 399 24.15 -18.14 -18.85
CA GLY A 399 24.00 -17.69 -17.46
C GLY A 399 24.92 -16.53 -17.08
N ASP A 400 26.17 -16.53 -17.57
CA ASP A 400 27.10 -15.40 -17.49
C ASP A 400 27.80 -15.16 -18.85
N PRO A 401 27.29 -14.23 -19.69
CA PRO A 401 27.91 -13.87 -20.96
C PRO A 401 29.16 -12.98 -20.81
N GLY A 402 29.60 -12.72 -19.58
CA GLY A 402 30.87 -12.05 -19.25
C GLY A 402 31.98 -12.99 -18.79
N ASP A 403 31.72 -14.30 -18.62
CA ASP A 403 32.73 -15.25 -18.14
C ASP A 403 33.83 -15.49 -19.19
N GLY A 404 34.94 -14.78 -19.02
CA GLY A 404 36.13 -14.89 -19.87
C GLY A 404 36.77 -16.28 -19.90
N ALA A 405 36.57 -17.13 -18.88
CA ALA A 405 37.06 -18.51 -18.90
C ALA A 405 36.17 -19.39 -19.80
N VAL A 406 34.85 -19.21 -19.73
CA VAL A 406 33.89 -19.88 -20.64
C VAL A 406 34.11 -19.43 -22.09
N ILE A 407 34.27 -18.12 -22.32
CA ILE A 407 34.60 -17.54 -23.64
C ILE A 407 35.88 -18.18 -24.19
N SER A 408 36.95 -18.26 -23.39
CA SER A 408 38.23 -18.87 -23.79
C SER A 408 38.09 -20.32 -24.26
N VAL A 409 37.20 -21.11 -23.64
CA VAL A 409 36.95 -22.50 -24.06
C VAL A 409 36.22 -22.57 -25.41
N VAL A 410 35.23 -21.70 -25.65
CA VAL A 410 34.54 -21.64 -26.96
C VAL A 410 35.49 -21.14 -28.05
N GLU A 411 36.40 -20.21 -27.73
CA GLU A 411 37.47 -19.77 -28.64
C GLU A 411 38.50 -20.87 -28.94
N GLU A 412 38.93 -21.67 -27.96
CA GLU A 412 39.79 -22.83 -28.20
C GLU A 412 39.10 -23.88 -29.09
N ILE A 413 37.78 -24.07 -28.93
CA ILE A 413 36.99 -24.96 -29.80
C ILE A 413 36.89 -24.38 -31.22
N ASN A 414 36.72 -23.07 -31.39
CA ASN A 414 36.84 -22.41 -32.70
C ASN A 414 38.22 -22.60 -33.34
N GLU A 415 39.31 -22.55 -32.57
CA GLU A 415 40.65 -22.86 -33.09
C GLU A 415 40.81 -24.33 -33.50
N GLN A 416 40.07 -25.27 -32.89
CA GLN A 416 40.01 -26.66 -33.35
C GLN A 416 39.17 -26.80 -34.62
N ILE A 417 38.04 -26.08 -34.73
CA ILE A 417 37.21 -26.03 -35.94
C ILE A 417 38.02 -25.47 -37.12
N LYS A 418 38.72 -24.34 -36.96
CA LYS A 418 39.61 -23.76 -37.98
C LYS A 418 40.65 -24.77 -38.48
N LYS A 419 41.31 -25.50 -37.57
CA LYS A 419 42.32 -26.53 -37.92
C LYS A 419 41.72 -27.68 -38.75
N LEU A 420 40.48 -28.08 -38.48
CA LEU A 420 39.75 -29.08 -39.27
C LEU A 420 39.15 -28.55 -40.58
N SER A 421 39.09 -27.23 -40.76
CA SER A 421 38.45 -26.57 -41.92
C SER A 421 39.44 -26.19 -43.03
N ASN A 422 40.75 -26.29 -42.80
CA ASN A 422 41.79 -25.80 -43.71
C ASN A 422 42.05 -26.68 -44.96
N ASP A 423 41.18 -27.65 -45.26
CA ASP A 423 41.32 -28.54 -46.42
C ASP A 423 40.92 -27.83 -47.74
N ALA A 424 41.88 -27.06 -48.25
CA ALA A 424 42.05 -26.64 -49.66
C ALA A 424 41.03 -25.69 -50.32
N SER A 425 39.85 -25.40 -49.75
CA SER A 425 38.84 -24.57 -50.44
C SER A 425 39.13 -23.07 -50.49
N GLY A 426 39.92 -22.52 -49.55
CA GLY A 426 40.22 -21.08 -49.46
C GLY A 426 39.07 -20.18 -49.01
N SER A 427 37.87 -20.73 -48.84
CA SER A 427 36.76 -20.07 -48.13
C SER A 427 37.12 -19.84 -46.66
N GLY A 428 36.55 -18.80 -46.04
CA GLY A 428 36.69 -18.58 -44.60
C GLY A 428 36.13 -19.73 -43.75
N PRO A 429 36.37 -19.73 -42.42
CA PRO A 429 35.92 -20.79 -41.51
C PRO A 429 34.41 -20.73 -41.26
N ILE A 430 33.66 -21.27 -42.23
CA ILE A 430 32.19 -21.30 -42.34
C ILE A 430 31.49 -21.86 -41.09
N TRP A 431 32.14 -22.77 -40.35
CA TRP A 431 31.55 -23.49 -39.21
C TRP A 431 31.90 -22.90 -37.82
N ASN A 432 32.52 -21.71 -37.75
CA ASN A 432 32.85 -21.10 -36.46
C ASN A 432 31.60 -20.68 -35.67
N ILE A 433 31.67 -20.83 -34.34
CA ILE A 433 30.73 -20.28 -33.38
C ILE A 433 31.02 -18.79 -33.23
N ASN A 434 30.08 -17.90 -33.58
CA ASN A 434 30.26 -16.46 -33.39
C ASN A 434 30.07 -16.08 -31.90
N VAL A 435 31.14 -16.19 -31.11
CA VAL A 435 31.12 -16.00 -29.66
C VAL A 435 30.66 -14.59 -29.28
N GLU A 436 31.09 -13.56 -30.00
CA GLU A 436 30.69 -12.17 -29.77
C GLU A 436 29.17 -11.97 -29.94
N TRP A 437 28.59 -12.54 -31.00
CA TRP A 437 27.14 -12.50 -31.23
C TRP A 437 26.36 -13.25 -30.13
N TRP A 438 26.86 -14.41 -29.68
CA TRP A 438 26.24 -15.15 -28.57
C TRP A 438 26.31 -14.37 -27.25
N CYS A 439 27.48 -13.82 -26.89
CA CYS A 439 27.64 -12.98 -25.71
C CYS A 439 26.71 -11.75 -25.76
N GLN A 440 26.59 -11.07 -26.90
CA GLN A 440 25.68 -9.92 -27.02
C GLN A 440 24.21 -10.34 -26.94
N THR A 441 23.83 -11.45 -27.57
CA THR A 441 22.44 -11.96 -27.53
C THR A 441 22.04 -12.36 -26.11
N PHE A 442 22.92 -13.04 -25.38
CA PHE A 442 22.70 -13.38 -23.97
C PHE A 442 22.74 -12.16 -23.03
N ARG A 443 23.59 -11.15 -23.28
CA ARG A 443 23.52 -9.85 -22.57
C ARG A 443 22.15 -9.18 -22.76
N ASN A 444 21.69 -9.06 -24.01
CA ASN A 444 20.38 -8.49 -24.34
C ASN A 444 19.23 -9.25 -23.63
N MET A 445 19.30 -10.58 -23.56
CA MET A 445 18.35 -11.42 -22.82
C MET A 445 18.39 -11.16 -21.31
N ALA A 446 19.58 -11.11 -20.70
CA ALA A 446 19.74 -10.85 -19.27
C ALA A 446 19.22 -9.45 -18.87
N GLU A 447 19.39 -8.44 -19.72
CA GLU A 447 18.78 -7.12 -19.55
C GLU A 447 17.24 -7.19 -19.58
N GLN A 448 16.64 -7.98 -20.48
CA GLN A 448 15.18 -8.13 -20.51
C GLN A 448 14.66 -8.99 -19.34
N GLU A 449 15.39 -10.01 -18.88
CA GLU A 449 15.09 -10.73 -17.62
C GLU A 449 15.12 -9.75 -16.44
N ALA A 450 16.08 -8.81 -16.38
CA ALA A 450 16.15 -7.79 -15.33
C ALA A 450 14.96 -6.82 -15.36
N ILE A 451 14.42 -6.50 -16.56
CA ILE A 451 13.19 -5.71 -16.69
C ILE A 451 11.97 -6.53 -16.22
N LEU A 452 11.83 -7.79 -16.63
CA LEU A 452 10.74 -8.68 -16.17
C LEU A 452 10.79 -9.01 -14.67
N ARG A 453 11.98 -8.93 -14.05
CA ARG A 453 12.17 -9.00 -12.59
C ARG A 453 11.72 -7.72 -11.86
N ASN A 454 11.57 -6.61 -12.58
CA ASN A 454 11.00 -5.35 -12.08
C ASN A 454 9.49 -5.21 -12.36
N ASP A 455 8.99 -5.63 -13.53
CA ASP A 455 7.56 -5.88 -13.75
C ASP A 455 7.36 -7.12 -14.63
N ILE A 456 6.80 -8.19 -14.04
CA ILE A 456 6.52 -9.45 -14.73
C ILE A 456 5.41 -9.34 -15.82
N GLU A 457 4.73 -8.20 -15.91
CA GLU A 457 3.80 -7.87 -16.99
C GLU A 457 4.39 -6.90 -18.04
N ASP A 458 5.69 -6.58 -18.01
CA ASP A 458 6.31 -5.77 -19.07
C ASP A 458 6.27 -6.50 -20.42
N ARG A 459 5.41 -5.98 -21.31
CA ARG A 459 5.20 -6.55 -22.63
C ARG A 459 6.41 -6.37 -23.55
N GLY A 460 7.10 -5.23 -23.48
CA GLY A 460 8.22 -4.92 -24.36
C GLY A 460 9.42 -5.84 -24.08
N ALA A 461 9.70 -6.11 -22.80
CA ALA A 461 10.70 -7.08 -22.41
C ALA A 461 10.31 -8.51 -22.82
N ARG A 462 9.03 -8.90 -22.66
CA ARG A 462 8.52 -10.20 -23.14
C ARG A 462 8.69 -10.36 -24.67
N GLU A 463 8.19 -9.41 -25.45
CA GLU A 463 8.25 -9.43 -26.92
C GLU A 463 9.70 -9.46 -27.42
N LYS A 464 10.61 -8.72 -26.77
CA LYS A 464 12.05 -8.78 -27.05
C LYS A 464 12.67 -10.14 -26.73
N ILE A 465 12.34 -10.78 -25.61
CA ILE A 465 12.83 -12.15 -25.32
C ILE A 465 12.29 -13.14 -26.35
N GLU A 466 11.00 -13.08 -26.70
CA GLU A 466 10.41 -13.94 -27.74
C GLU A 466 11.10 -13.75 -29.09
N SER A 467 11.46 -12.50 -29.45
CA SER A 467 12.27 -12.21 -30.65
C SER A 467 13.71 -12.72 -30.54
N LEU A 468 14.40 -12.55 -29.41
CA LEU A 468 15.79 -13.01 -29.22
C LEU A 468 15.88 -14.54 -29.27
N ILE A 469 14.89 -15.25 -28.71
CA ILE A 469 14.79 -16.72 -28.81
C ILE A 469 14.58 -17.14 -30.27
N LYS A 470 13.69 -16.47 -31.01
CA LYS A 470 13.48 -16.74 -32.44
C LYS A 470 14.76 -16.48 -33.26
N ASN A 471 15.55 -15.48 -32.90
CA ASN A 471 16.86 -15.21 -33.53
C ASN A 471 17.88 -16.32 -33.22
N ILE A 472 17.94 -16.81 -31.97
CA ILE A 472 18.74 -17.99 -31.60
C ILE A 472 18.31 -19.22 -32.40
N ASP A 473 17.03 -19.56 -32.44
CA ASP A 473 16.52 -20.71 -33.20
C ASP A 473 16.82 -20.61 -34.69
N THR A 474 16.83 -19.39 -35.25
CA THR A 474 17.16 -19.13 -36.66
C THR A 474 18.67 -19.28 -36.91
N TYR A 475 19.50 -18.75 -36.01
CA TYR A 475 20.96 -18.90 -36.07
C TYR A 475 21.38 -20.37 -35.93
N LEU A 476 20.83 -21.09 -34.95
CA LEU A 476 21.11 -22.52 -34.73
C LEU A 476 20.79 -23.37 -35.97
N LYS A 477 19.64 -23.11 -36.62
CA LYS A 477 19.25 -23.78 -37.87
C LYS A 477 20.18 -23.43 -39.02
N ARG A 478 20.44 -22.14 -39.28
CA ARG A 478 21.30 -21.67 -40.38
C ARG A 478 22.76 -22.14 -40.24
N SER A 479 23.26 -22.28 -39.01
CA SER A 479 24.64 -22.70 -38.73
C SER A 479 24.81 -24.21 -38.42
N HIS A 480 23.74 -25.02 -38.53
CA HIS A 480 23.75 -26.45 -38.17
C HIS A 480 24.30 -26.76 -36.76
N LEU A 481 24.05 -25.86 -35.81
CA LEU A 481 24.45 -26.00 -34.41
C LEU A 481 23.46 -26.89 -33.64
N PRO A 482 23.86 -27.45 -32.47
CA PRO A 482 22.99 -28.31 -31.68
C PRO A 482 21.71 -27.58 -31.22
N SER A 483 20.54 -28.15 -31.49
CA SER A 483 19.25 -27.53 -31.14
C SER A 483 19.00 -27.43 -29.63
N ASP A 484 19.74 -28.19 -28.82
CA ASP A 484 19.73 -28.11 -27.36
C ASP A 484 20.65 -27.01 -26.78
N TRP A 485 21.22 -26.16 -27.65
CA TRP A 485 21.72 -24.82 -27.30
C TRP A 485 20.62 -23.74 -27.38
N SER A 486 19.41 -24.08 -27.82
CA SER A 486 18.28 -23.13 -27.83
C SER A 486 17.91 -22.71 -26.42
N TYR A 487 17.62 -21.42 -26.25
CA TYR A 487 17.28 -20.84 -24.95
C TYR A 487 15.88 -21.29 -24.50
N GLU A 488 15.61 -21.25 -23.20
CA GLU A 488 14.27 -21.60 -22.70
C GLU A 488 13.21 -20.62 -23.22
N SER A 489 12.14 -21.14 -23.81
CA SER A 489 10.98 -20.37 -24.31
C SER A 489 10.55 -19.29 -23.30
N ALA A 490 10.20 -18.07 -23.75
CA ALA A 490 9.89 -16.94 -22.86
C ALA A 490 8.83 -17.25 -21.77
N GLU A 491 7.87 -18.13 -22.06
CA GLU A 491 6.87 -18.57 -21.08
C GLU A 491 7.48 -19.38 -19.92
N LYS A 492 8.57 -20.14 -20.13
CA LYS A 492 9.37 -20.77 -19.06
C LYS A 492 10.13 -19.73 -18.23
N VAL A 493 10.74 -18.74 -18.88
CA VAL A 493 11.42 -17.61 -18.20
C VAL A 493 10.42 -16.89 -17.28
N LEU A 494 9.22 -16.60 -17.77
CA LEU A 494 8.14 -16.01 -16.98
C LEU A 494 7.65 -16.94 -15.86
N GLN A 495 7.58 -18.25 -16.07
CA GLN A 495 7.24 -19.22 -15.01
C GLN A 495 8.32 -19.31 -13.92
N LYS A 496 9.61 -19.23 -14.28
CA LYS A 496 10.75 -19.14 -13.36
C LYS A 496 10.67 -17.88 -12.51
N ILE A 497 10.54 -16.70 -13.14
CA ILE A 497 10.41 -15.40 -12.46
C ILE A 497 9.14 -15.37 -11.57
N ARG A 498 8.02 -15.95 -12.02
CA ARG A 498 6.79 -16.07 -11.20
C ARG A 498 6.98 -17.01 -10.00
N GLY A 499 7.65 -18.15 -10.19
CA GLY A 499 7.98 -19.07 -9.11
C GLY A 499 8.86 -18.44 -8.04
N GLU A 500 9.82 -17.59 -8.44
CA GLU A 500 10.62 -16.78 -7.53
C GLU A 500 9.75 -15.74 -6.77
N LEU A 501 8.85 -15.03 -7.47
CA LEU A 501 7.92 -14.06 -6.86
C LEU A 501 7.02 -14.72 -5.81
N ASP A 502 6.40 -15.85 -6.15
CA ASP A 502 5.49 -16.59 -5.28
C ASP A 502 6.23 -17.21 -4.08
N ALA A 503 7.48 -17.65 -4.27
CA ALA A 503 8.34 -18.11 -3.17
C ALA A 503 8.65 -16.98 -2.18
N GLN A 504 8.98 -15.77 -2.65
CA GLN A 504 9.23 -14.62 -1.78
C GLN A 504 7.95 -14.17 -1.06
N LYS A 505 6.80 -14.12 -1.75
CA LYS A 505 5.50 -13.82 -1.11
C LYS A 505 5.15 -14.84 -0.01
N LYS A 506 5.39 -16.13 -0.24
CA LYS A 506 5.22 -17.19 0.76
C LYS A 506 6.18 -17.05 1.95
N ILE A 507 7.41 -16.58 1.76
CA ILE A 507 8.32 -16.24 2.87
C ILE A 507 7.72 -15.07 3.67
N LEU A 508 7.18 -14.05 3.02
CA LEU A 508 6.59 -12.91 3.73
C LEU A 508 5.40 -13.32 4.61
N ASP A 509 4.48 -14.15 4.11
CA ASP A 509 3.33 -14.65 4.88
C ASP A 509 3.75 -15.36 6.18
N VAL A 510 4.84 -16.15 6.16
CA VAL A 510 5.39 -16.79 7.37
C VAL A 510 5.91 -15.75 8.36
N VAL A 511 6.60 -14.71 7.88
CA VAL A 511 7.12 -13.63 8.73
C VAL A 511 5.98 -12.77 9.30
N VAL A 512 4.85 -12.57 8.58
CA VAL A 512 3.62 -11.97 9.13
C VAL A 512 3.11 -12.79 10.32
N MET A 513 3.04 -14.12 10.19
CA MET A 513 2.53 -15.01 11.24
C MET A 513 3.41 -15.00 12.49
N ASP A 514 4.74 -15.08 12.33
CA ASP A 514 5.71 -14.98 13.41
C ASP A 514 5.59 -13.64 14.16
N MET A 515 5.58 -12.51 13.43
CA MET A 515 5.45 -11.16 14.00
C MET A 515 4.12 -10.99 14.77
N LYS A 516 3.03 -11.54 14.23
CA LYS A 516 1.74 -11.55 14.92
C LYS A 516 1.80 -12.36 16.21
N SER A 517 2.37 -13.57 16.18
CA SER A 517 2.48 -14.44 17.36
C SER A 517 3.26 -13.77 18.50
N ILE A 518 4.33 -13.04 18.18
CA ILE A 518 5.10 -12.25 19.15
C ILE A 518 4.23 -11.12 19.74
N SER A 519 3.55 -10.35 18.89
CA SER A 519 2.68 -9.26 19.32
C SER A 519 1.54 -9.75 20.23
N ASP A 520 0.89 -10.86 19.90
CA ASP A 520 -0.19 -11.46 20.70
C ASP A 520 0.36 -12.03 22.03
N GLY A 521 1.59 -12.55 22.05
CA GLY A 521 2.32 -12.98 23.24
C GLY A 521 2.64 -11.85 24.21
N ILE A 522 3.24 -10.74 23.73
CA ILE A 522 3.54 -9.55 24.53
C ILE A 522 2.24 -8.90 25.04
N THR A 523 1.17 -8.88 24.23
CA THR A 523 -0.16 -8.42 24.67
C THR A 523 -0.67 -9.24 25.85
N THR A 524 -0.57 -10.57 25.77
CA THR A 524 -0.99 -11.49 26.84
C THR A 524 -0.17 -11.31 28.11
N LEU A 525 1.14 -11.08 27.98
CA LEU A 525 2.03 -10.78 29.10
C LEU A 525 1.67 -9.45 29.78
N LEU A 526 1.43 -8.40 28.98
CA LEU A 526 1.01 -7.09 29.48
C LEU A 526 -0.32 -7.14 30.23
N GLN A 527 -1.31 -7.90 29.72
CA GLN A 527 -2.57 -8.10 30.42
C GLN A 527 -2.35 -8.77 31.78
N ARG A 528 -1.58 -9.86 31.83
CA ARG A 528 -1.25 -10.56 33.09
C ARG A 528 -0.54 -9.67 34.11
N LEU A 529 0.32 -8.74 33.67
CA LEU A 529 0.96 -7.76 34.56
C LEU A 529 -0.01 -6.69 35.06
N ASN A 530 -0.96 -6.24 34.24
CA ASN A 530 -2.00 -5.30 34.64
C ASN A 530 -3.07 -5.95 35.57
N ASP A 531 -3.29 -7.26 35.46
CA ASP A 531 -4.19 -8.03 36.32
C ASP A 531 -3.62 -8.26 37.74
N GLN A 532 -2.32 -8.02 37.96
CA GLN A 532 -1.67 -8.12 39.27
C GLN A 532 -1.78 -6.81 40.06
N SER A 533 -1.81 -6.92 41.39
CA SER A 533 -1.98 -5.75 42.27
C SER A 533 -0.76 -4.81 42.17
N PRO A 534 -0.94 -3.52 41.81
CA PRO A 534 0.17 -2.60 41.48
C PRO A 534 1.02 -2.11 42.68
N ASN A 535 0.89 -2.75 43.85
CA ASN A 535 1.53 -2.32 45.09
C ASN A 535 2.97 -2.85 45.25
N GLU A 536 3.42 -3.77 44.39
CA GLU A 536 4.82 -4.19 44.32
C GLU A 536 5.54 -3.44 43.21
N SER A 537 6.59 -2.66 43.55
CA SER A 537 7.31 -1.84 42.57
C SER A 537 7.89 -2.66 41.41
N LYS A 538 8.36 -3.88 41.70
CA LYS A 538 8.85 -4.84 40.69
C LYS A 538 7.82 -5.14 39.59
N ILE A 539 6.53 -5.24 39.94
CA ILE A 539 5.45 -5.47 38.97
C ILE A 539 5.20 -4.20 38.15
N SER A 540 5.23 -3.03 38.78
CA SER A 540 5.21 -1.72 38.09
C SER A 540 6.33 -1.62 37.06
N ASP A 541 7.56 -1.99 37.43
CA ASP A 541 8.73 -1.78 36.60
C ASP A 541 8.83 -2.82 35.46
N ALA A 542 8.43 -4.06 35.72
CA ALA A 542 8.17 -5.05 34.67
C ALA A 542 7.07 -4.59 33.68
N ALA A 543 5.97 -4.01 34.17
CA ALA A 543 4.91 -3.48 33.32
C ALA A 543 5.38 -2.28 32.48
N LYS A 544 6.27 -1.41 32.99
CA LYS A 544 6.91 -0.34 32.21
C LYS A 544 7.78 -0.91 31.08
N LEU A 545 8.62 -1.91 31.38
CA LEU A 545 9.46 -2.58 30.38
C LEU A 545 8.62 -3.21 29.27
N VAL A 546 7.61 -4.02 29.63
CA VAL A 546 6.73 -4.69 28.66
C VAL A 546 5.92 -3.70 27.83
N ARG A 547 5.47 -2.56 28.38
CA ARG A 547 4.82 -1.49 27.59
C ARG A 547 5.78 -0.84 26.59
N SER A 548 7.04 -0.64 26.97
CA SER A 548 8.07 -0.10 26.07
C SER A 548 8.33 -1.06 24.89
N LYS A 549 8.52 -2.35 25.17
CA LYS A 549 8.72 -3.38 24.13
C LYS A 549 7.48 -3.61 23.27
N TYR A 550 6.28 -3.57 23.86
CA TYR A 550 5.02 -3.59 23.11
C TYR A 550 4.95 -2.42 22.10
N SER A 551 5.32 -1.20 22.51
CA SER A 551 5.29 -0.03 21.61
C SER A 551 6.22 -0.19 20.40
N ILE A 552 7.40 -0.79 20.59
CA ILE A 552 8.33 -1.09 19.49
C ILE A 552 7.72 -2.14 18.55
N VAL A 553 7.18 -3.23 19.10
CA VAL A 553 6.58 -4.31 18.30
C VAL A 553 5.32 -3.85 17.57
N ASP A 554 4.51 -2.95 18.14
CA ASP A 554 3.33 -2.39 17.46
C ASP A 554 3.73 -1.44 16.31
N GLU A 555 4.79 -0.64 16.46
CA GLU A 555 5.32 0.19 15.37
C GLU A 555 5.92 -0.67 14.25
N LEU A 556 6.68 -1.73 14.59
CA LEU A 556 7.21 -2.69 13.63
C LEU A 556 6.08 -3.42 12.90
N LYS A 557 5.06 -3.90 13.63
CA LYS A 557 3.85 -4.55 13.09
C LYS A 557 3.07 -3.63 12.14
N LYS A 558 3.02 -2.32 12.42
CA LYS A 558 2.43 -1.34 11.50
C LYS A 558 3.26 -1.19 10.21
N LYS A 559 4.57 -0.95 10.32
CA LYS A 559 5.48 -0.89 9.16
C LYS A 559 5.40 -2.16 8.32
N PHE A 560 5.22 -3.32 8.98
CA PHE A 560 5.01 -4.61 8.34
C PHE A 560 3.70 -4.66 7.55
N GLY A 561 2.58 -4.19 8.13
CA GLY A 561 1.30 -4.12 7.44
C GLY A 561 1.37 -3.27 6.17
N ASP A 562 1.93 -2.06 6.29
CA ASP A 562 2.14 -1.14 5.18
C ASP A 562 3.02 -1.77 4.06
N ALA A 563 4.08 -2.50 4.44
CA ALA A 563 4.95 -3.20 3.51
C ALA A 563 4.28 -4.42 2.84
N ASN A 564 3.50 -5.21 3.60
CA ASN A 564 2.82 -6.39 3.10
C ASN A 564 1.70 -6.03 2.11
N ASP A 565 0.93 -4.98 2.38
CA ASP A 565 -0.11 -4.49 1.46
C ASP A 565 0.50 -3.92 0.16
N LYS A 566 1.72 -3.35 0.21
CA LYS A 566 2.49 -3.03 -1.01
C LYS A 566 2.91 -4.30 -1.77
N VAL A 567 3.59 -5.23 -1.08
CA VAL A 567 4.14 -6.48 -1.66
C VAL A 567 3.07 -7.35 -2.31
N ARG A 568 1.92 -7.53 -1.65
CA ARG A 568 0.84 -8.41 -2.11
C ARG A 568 0.43 -8.06 -3.54
N ASN A 569 0.33 -6.77 -3.83
CA ASN A 569 -0.06 -6.20 -5.11
C ASN A 569 1.12 -5.92 -6.06
N SER A 570 2.37 -5.99 -5.60
CA SER A 570 3.55 -5.76 -6.45
C SER A 570 3.81 -6.91 -7.43
N ARG A 571 4.35 -6.53 -8.58
CA ARG A 571 4.75 -7.36 -9.72
C ARG A 571 6.26 -7.52 -9.84
N SER A 572 7.02 -6.75 -9.05
CA SER A 572 8.47 -6.75 -9.00
C SER A 572 8.97 -7.86 -8.09
N VAL A 573 9.82 -8.76 -8.59
CA VAL A 573 10.55 -9.72 -7.72
C VAL A 573 11.51 -8.95 -6.80
N ILE A 574 12.07 -7.84 -7.28
CA ILE A 574 13.05 -7.02 -6.56
C ILE A 574 12.39 -6.30 -5.39
N GLU A 575 11.29 -5.54 -5.59
CA GLU A 575 10.59 -4.88 -4.47
C GLU A 575 10.14 -5.89 -3.39
N VAL A 576 9.70 -7.07 -3.83
CA VAL A 576 9.22 -8.13 -2.92
C VAL A 576 10.39 -8.76 -2.15
N ALA A 577 11.55 -8.97 -2.78
CA ALA A 577 12.74 -9.47 -2.11
C ALA A 577 13.31 -8.44 -1.09
N GLU A 578 13.35 -7.16 -1.45
CA GLU A 578 13.74 -6.06 -0.55
C GLU A 578 12.80 -5.99 0.66
N ALA A 579 11.49 -6.01 0.43
CA ALA A 579 10.49 -5.98 1.49
C ALA A 579 10.55 -7.24 2.38
N VAL A 580 10.81 -8.42 1.82
CA VAL A 580 11.10 -9.65 2.59
C VAL A 580 12.34 -9.49 3.45
N GLN A 581 13.41 -8.85 2.98
CA GLN A 581 14.61 -8.66 3.79
C GLN A 581 14.41 -7.62 4.91
N ALA A 582 13.75 -6.49 4.63
CA ALA A 582 13.34 -5.54 5.65
C ALA A 582 12.43 -6.19 6.71
N SER A 583 11.51 -7.06 6.28
CA SER A 583 10.61 -7.83 7.13
C SER A 583 11.33 -8.84 8.03
N LYS A 584 12.36 -9.52 7.52
CA LYS A 584 13.23 -10.40 8.33
C LYS A 584 13.98 -9.61 9.40
N ASN A 585 14.51 -8.43 9.06
CA ASN A 585 15.20 -7.55 10.01
C ASN A 585 14.24 -7.11 11.14
N ALA A 586 13.05 -6.61 10.78
CA ALA A 586 12.00 -6.23 11.74
C ALA A 586 11.55 -7.40 12.63
N LEU A 587 11.48 -8.63 12.09
CA LEU A 587 11.15 -9.80 12.90
C LEU A 587 12.27 -10.15 13.90
N ASN A 588 13.54 -9.95 13.56
CA ASN A 588 14.65 -10.15 14.49
C ASN A 588 14.62 -9.12 15.63
N GLU A 589 14.32 -7.85 15.32
CA GLU A 589 14.09 -6.80 16.34
C GLU A 589 12.90 -7.16 17.27
N ALA A 590 11.81 -7.66 16.72
CA ALA A 590 10.66 -8.12 17.51
C ALA A 590 10.98 -9.35 18.38
N LYS A 591 11.79 -10.29 17.88
CA LYS A 591 12.28 -11.45 18.65
C LYS A 591 13.20 -11.01 19.80
N GLN A 592 14.07 -10.02 19.58
CA GLN A 592 14.87 -9.43 20.65
C GLN A 592 13.99 -8.70 21.70
N ALA A 593 12.98 -7.95 21.24
CA ALA A 593 12.05 -7.26 22.13
C ALA A 593 11.21 -8.24 22.99
N ASP A 594 10.89 -9.42 22.47
CA ASP A 594 10.21 -10.48 23.22
C ASP A 594 11.15 -11.24 24.18
N GLU A 595 12.41 -11.47 23.79
CA GLU A 595 13.43 -12.06 24.67
C GLU A 595 13.69 -11.17 25.90
N GLU A 596 13.79 -9.85 25.72
CA GLU A 596 13.88 -8.89 26.82
C GLU A 596 12.63 -8.90 27.74
N CYS A 597 11.48 -9.41 27.27
CA CYS A 597 10.30 -9.62 28.10
C CYS A 597 10.36 -10.89 28.98
N ASN A 598 11.35 -11.78 28.80
CA ASN A 598 11.51 -12.98 29.64
C ASN A 598 11.71 -12.64 31.12
N VAL A 599 12.40 -11.55 31.45
CA VAL A 599 12.55 -11.06 32.84
C VAL A 599 11.19 -10.82 33.51
N ALA A 600 10.19 -10.33 32.75
CA ALA A 600 8.84 -10.12 33.25
C ALA A 600 8.02 -11.43 33.32
N ARG A 601 8.31 -12.42 32.45
CA ARG A 601 7.73 -13.77 32.52
C ARG A 601 8.24 -14.52 33.77
N GLU A 602 9.54 -14.47 34.05
CA GLU A 602 10.15 -15.05 35.25
C GLU A 602 9.61 -14.41 36.54
N LEU A 603 9.49 -13.08 36.57
CA LEU A 603 8.86 -12.38 37.69
C LEU A 603 7.42 -12.87 37.93
N LEU A 604 6.59 -13.02 36.89
CA LEU A 604 5.24 -13.57 37.04
C LEU A 604 5.22 -15.01 37.57
N VAL A 605 6.19 -15.86 37.18
CA VAL A 605 6.31 -17.24 37.70
C VAL A 605 6.78 -17.26 39.17
N SER A 606 7.51 -16.24 39.61
CA SER A 606 7.98 -16.11 41.01
C SER A 606 6.91 -15.63 41.99
N LEU A 607 5.76 -15.12 41.51
CA LEU A 607 4.69 -14.59 42.35
C LEU A 607 3.78 -15.71 42.89
N PRO A 608 3.26 -15.60 44.13
CA PRO A 608 2.25 -16.51 44.64
C PRO A 608 0.98 -16.46 43.78
N ASP A 609 0.43 -17.63 43.43
CA ASP A 609 -0.78 -17.72 42.58
C ASP A 609 -1.97 -16.95 43.20
N PRO A 610 -2.51 -15.93 42.51
CA PRO A 610 -3.69 -15.18 42.96
C PRO A 610 -4.93 -16.03 43.26
N SER A 611 -5.00 -17.26 42.72
CA SER A 611 -6.08 -18.22 43.06
C SER A 611 -6.16 -18.49 44.57
N GLN A 612 -5.02 -18.57 45.27
CA GLN A 612 -4.98 -18.87 46.70
C GLN A 612 -5.60 -17.75 47.56
N LYS A 613 -5.53 -16.50 47.09
CA LYS A 613 -6.11 -15.33 47.78
C LYS A 613 -7.64 -15.23 47.59
N SER A 614 -8.22 -16.01 46.67
CA SER A 614 -9.63 -15.93 46.26
C SER A 614 -10.57 -16.83 47.08
N ALA A 615 -10.04 -17.74 47.90
CA ALA A 615 -10.82 -18.81 48.55
C ALA A 615 -11.78 -18.35 49.67
N SER A 616 -11.68 -17.12 50.17
CA SER A 616 -12.47 -16.63 51.31
C SER A 616 -13.85 -16.05 50.95
N ASN A 617 -14.17 -15.87 49.67
CA ASN A 617 -15.41 -15.21 49.21
C ASN A 617 -16.64 -16.15 49.05
N ALA A 618 -16.67 -17.23 49.82
CA ALA A 618 -17.80 -18.16 49.90
C ALA A 618 -18.88 -17.62 50.85
N VAL A 619 -19.99 -17.11 50.30
CA VAL A 619 -21.12 -16.60 51.09
C VAL A 619 -21.97 -17.77 51.60
N GLN A 620 -22.10 -17.91 52.92
CA GLN A 620 -23.04 -18.87 53.50
C GLN A 620 -24.46 -18.28 53.48
N TYR A 621 -25.30 -18.81 52.60
CA TYR A 621 -26.68 -18.36 52.45
C TYR A 621 -27.58 -18.90 53.57
N PRO A 622 -28.42 -18.08 54.24
CA PRO A 622 -29.35 -18.52 55.28
C PRO A 622 -30.62 -19.19 54.71
N TRP A 623 -30.57 -19.61 53.45
CA TRP A 623 -31.67 -20.21 52.70
C TRP A 623 -31.14 -21.38 51.86
N ILE A 624 -32.04 -22.30 51.49
CA ILE A 624 -31.66 -23.43 50.65
C ILE A 624 -31.28 -22.92 49.25
N THR A 625 -30.08 -23.28 48.81
CA THR A 625 -29.60 -23.15 47.43
C THR A 625 -29.77 -24.48 46.70
N MET A 626 -29.57 -24.53 45.38
CA MET A 626 -29.73 -25.77 44.61
C MET A 626 -28.63 -25.90 43.54
N PRO A 627 -27.85 -27.00 43.54
CA PRO A 627 -26.82 -27.23 42.54
C PRO A 627 -27.40 -27.50 41.15
N LEU A 628 -26.59 -27.18 40.14
CA LEU A 628 -26.81 -27.46 38.72
C LEU A 628 -25.69 -28.41 38.22
N SER A 629 -25.51 -28.51 36.90
CA SER A 629 -24.38 -29.22 36.29
C SER A 629 -23.08 -28.41 36.42
N GLY A 630 -22.03 -29.03 36.98
CA GLY A 630 -20.73 -28.39 37.27
C GLY A 630 -20.78 -27.50 38.53
N ASP A 631 -19.79 -26.62 38.68
CA ASP A 631 -19.64 -25.69 39.82
C ASP A 631 -20.65 -24.51 39.76
N LYS A 632 -21.93 -24.82 39.55
CA LYS A 632 -23.01 -23.86 39.32
C LYS A 632 -24.16 -24.08 40.30
N VAL A 633 -24.68 -23.02 40.91
CA VAL A 633 -25.69 -23.09 41.97
C VAL A 633 -26.76 -22.01 41.79
N VAL A 634 -28.05 -22.40 41.84
CA VAL A 634 -29.16 -21.45 41.95
C VAL A 634 -29.25 -20.98 43.40
N ILE A 635 -29.06 -19.67 43.60
CA ILE A 635 -29.04 -19.02 44.92
C ILE A 635 -30.27 -18.15 45.19
N GLY A 636 -31.14 -17.91 44.19
CA GLY A 636 -32.40 -17.20 44.38
C GLY A 636 -33.28 -17.14 43.13
N TYR A 637 -34.57 -16.85 43.30
CA TYR A 637 -35.53 -16.72 42.20
C TYR A 637 -36.50 -15.54 42.38
N LYS A 638 -37.11 -15.09 41.28
CA LYS A 638 -38.33 -14.27 41.26
C LYS A 638 -39.21 -14.66 40.06
N ARG A 639 -40.49 -14.25 40.07
CA ARG A 639 -41.32 -14.31 38.85
C ARG A 639 -40.92 -13.19 37.87
N SER A 640 -41.02 -13.48 36.59
CA SER A 640 -40.76 -12.55 35.49
C SER A 640 -41.61 -12.92 34.27
N GLY A 641 -42.65 -12.13 33.99
CA GLY A 641 -43.66 -12.47 32.98
C GLY A 641 -44.34 -13.82 33.27
N LYS A 642 -44.44 -14.67 32.25
CA LYS A 642 -44.99 -16.06 32.35
C LYS A 642 -43.99 -17.09 32.90
N GLY A 643 -42.87 -16.67 33.50
CA GLY A 643 -41.83 -17.58 33.99
C GLY A 643 -41.05 -17.01 35.17
N TYR A 644 -39.81 -17.46 35.32
CA TYR A 644 -38.92 -17.10 36.42
C TYR A 644 -37.64 -16.44 35.91
N GLN A 645 -37.03 -15.61 36.76
CA GLN A 645 -35.64 -15.18 36.65
C GLN A 645 -34.91 -15.65 37.91
N VAL A 646 -33.71 -16.21 37.74
CA VAL A 646 -32.93 -16.85 38.81
C VAL A 646 -31.57 -16.20 38.93
N CYS A 647 -31.09 -16.07 40.15
CA CYS A 647 -29.70 -15.73 40.43
C CYS A 647 -28.89 -17.03 40.48
N VAL A 648 -27.85 -17.10 39.67
CA VAL A 648 -26.96 -18.26 39.54
C VAL A 648 -25.55 -17.84 39.91
N GLU A 649 -24.96 -18.56 40.85
CA GLU A 649 -23.53 -18.53 41.16
C GLU A 649 -22.81 -19.55 40.27
N ASP A 650 -21.67 -19.18 39.70
CA ASP A 650 -20.98 -19.90 38.62
C ASP A 650 -19.46 -19.72 38.79
N LYS A 651 -18.69 -20.80 38.87
CA LYS A 651 -17.23 -20.71 39.09
C LYS A 651 -16.46 -20.68 37.76
N VAL A 652 -16.18 -19.49 37.27
CA VAL A 652 -15.48 -19.25 35.99
C VAL A 652 -14.03 -18.87 36.27
N ASN A 653 -13.07 -19.61 35.68
CA ASN A 653 -11.63 -19.39 35.85
C ASN A 653 -11.20 -19.26 37.33
N GLY A 654 -11.76 -20.11 38.19
CA GLY A 654 -11.53 -20.10 39.64
C GLY A 654 -12.30 -19.04 40.44
N ARG A 655 -12.93 -18.06 39.80
CA ARG A 655 -13.64 -16.93 40.42
C ARG A 655 -15.15 -17.18 40.48
N LEU A 656 -15.83 -16.72 41.53
CA LEU A 656 -17.29 -16.85 41.69
C LEU A 656 -18.03 -15.68 41.02
N VAL A 657 -18.68 -15.95 39.89
CA VAL A 657 -19.49 -15.00 39.10
C VAL A 657 -20.96 -15.20 39.43
N ARG A 658 -21.75 -14.12 39.56
CA ARG A 658 -23.15 -14.16 40.03
C ARG A 658 -24.09 -13.39 39.09
N GLU A 659 -24.96 -14.10 38.38
CA GLU A 659 -25.75 -13.54 37.26
C GLU A 659 -27.25 -13.86 37.34
N LEU A 660 -28.08 -12.93 36.86
CA LEU A 660 -29.54 -13.03 36.84
C LEU A 660 -30.07 -13.64 35.51
N LYS A 661 -29.89 -14.96 35.38
CA LYS A 661 -30.28 -15.75 34.21
C LYS A 661 -31.80 -16.01 34.14
N ALA A 662 -32.32 -16.23 32.93
CA ALA A 662 -33.73 -16.58 32.75
C ALA A 662 -33.95 -18.05 33.18
N GLY A 663 -35.02 -18.36 33.89
CA GLY A 663 -35.29 -19.73 34.34
C GLY A 663 -35.47 -20.73 33.19
N ALA A 664 -35.79 -20.24 31.99
CA ALA A 664 -35.81 -21.06 30.78
C ALA A 664 -34.43 -21.54 30.33
N SER A 665 -33.35 -20.75 30.52
CA SER A 665 -31.98 -21.14 30.15
C SER A 665 -31.27 -21.99 31.21
N ILE A 666 -31.91 -22.25 32.34
CA ILE A 666 -31.47 -23.17 33.41
C ILE A 666 -32.35 -24.45 33.43
N GLY A 667 -33.37 -24.52 32.58
CA GLY A 667 -34.37 -25.59 32.56
C GLY A 667 -35.55 -25.31 33.50
N ARG A 668 -36.78 -25.29 32.95
CA ARG A 668 -37.98 -24.92 33.72
C ARG A 668 -38.22 -25.83 34.91
N GLY A 669 -38.17 -27.15 34.72
CA GLY A 669 -38.40 -28.13 35.79
C GLY A 669 -37.41 -28.02 36.96
N ILE A 670 -36.18 -27.56 36.71
CA ILE A 670 -35.17 -27.29 37.73
C ILE A 670 -35.59 -26.06 38.56
N VAL A 671 -36.00 -24.96 37.91
CA VAL A 671 -36.45 -23.76 38.62
C VAL A 671 -37.82 -23.96 39.30
N ASP A 672 -38.72 -24.74 38.70
CA ASP A 672 -40.01 -25.13 39.32
C ASP A 672 -39.81 -26.04 40.53
N LYS A 673 -38.75 -26.88 40.55
CA LYS A 673 -38.32 -27.63 41.74
C LYS A 673 -37.83 -26.66 42.82
N TYR A 674 -36.91 -25.75 42.49
CA TYR A 674 -36.38 -24.77 43.44
C TYR A 674 -37.49 -23.89 44.05
N TYR A 675 -38.43 -23.41 43.22
CA TYR A 675 -39.60 -22.64 43.63
C TYR A 675 -40.48 -23.37 44.65
N LYS A 676 -40.58 -24.71 44.54
CA LYS A 676 -41.37 -25.56 45.44
C LYS A 676 -40.59 -26.00 46.69
N THR A 677 -39.27 -25.93 46.69
CA THR A 677 -38.43 -26.24 47.87
C THR A 677 -38.73 -25.24 48.99
N PRO A 678 -39.19 -25.68 50.19
CA PRO A 678 -39.35 -24.81 51.35
C PRO A 678 -38.01 -24.16 51.73
N GLY A 679 -38.04 -22.89 52.15
CA GLY A 679 -36.82 -22.16 52.50
C GLY A 679 -35.93 -21.75 51.31
N SER A 680 -36.42 -21.81 50.08
CA SER A 680 -35.75 -21.24 48.89
C SER A 680 -35.86 -19.71 48.81
N CYS A 681 -34.81 -19.02 48.35
CA CYS A 681 -34.81 -17.56 48.31
C CYS A 681 -35.69 -16.98 47.20
N ASN A 682 -36.83 -16.42 47.60
CA ASN A 682 -37.65 -15.57 46.74
C ASN A 682 -37.13 -14.13 46.82
N MET A 683 -36.28 -13.73 45.88
CA MET A 683 -35.64 -12.41 45.81
C MET A 683 -36.66 -11.25 45.78
N GLN A 684 -37.86 -11.48 45.24
CA GLN A 684 -38.91 -10.47 45.24
C GLN A 684 -39.51 -10.29 46.63
N LYS A 685 -39.84 -11.38 47.34
CA LYS A 685 -40.31 -11.30 48.74
C LYS A 685 -39.22 -10.75 49.67
N SER A 686 -37.98 -11.22 49.53
CA SER A 686 -36.83 -10.76 50.31
C SER A 686 -36.56 -9.26 50.17
N SER A 687 -36.86 -8.66 49.02
CA SER A 687 -36.75 -7.20 48.82
C SER A 687 -38.04 -6.44 49.20
N ALA A 688 -39.18 -7.12 49.36
CA ALA A 688 -40.50 -6.53 49.62
C ALA A 688 -40.91 -6.57 51.09
N GLN A 689 -40.33 -7.46 51.91
CA GLN A 689 -40.49 -7.45 53.37
C GLN A 689 -40.03 -6.14 54.05
N PHE A 690 -39.33 -5.29 53.29
CA PHE A 690 -38.86 -3.96 53.67
C PHE A 690 -39.65 -2.83 52.98
N ASP A 691 -40.83 -3.10 52.41
CA ASP A 691 -41.62 -2.05 51.72
C ASP A 691 -42.18 -0.98 52.67
N GLU A 692 -42.42 -1.34 53.92
CA GLU A 692 -42.88 -0.44 54.99
C GLU A 692 -41.78 -0.11 56.01
N VAL A 693 -40.52 -0.50 55.73
CA VAL A 693 -39.37 -0.35 56.65
C VAL A 693 -38.38 0.69 56.10
N ASP A 694 -38.14 1.74 56.88
CA ASP A 694 -37.12 2.76 56.64
C ASP A 694 -35.71 2.22 56.99
N LEU A 695 -35.18 1.36 56.12
CA LEU A 695 -33.80 0.85 56.19
C LEU A 695 -32.81 1.99 55.98
N LYS A 696 -31.81 2.11 56.88
CA LYS A 696 -30.82 3.18 56.86
C LYS A 696 -29.43 2.66 56.51
N ALA A 697 -28.56 3.56 56.05
CA ALA A 697 -27.15 3.25 55.77
C ALA A 697 -26.40 2.69 56.99
N THR A 698 -26.87 2.99 58.19
CA THR A 698 -26.37 2.45 59.47
C THR A 698 -26.66 0.97 59.68
N ASP A 699 -27.59 0.39 58.93
CA ASP A 699 -28.10 -0.97 59.16
C ASP A 699 -27.36 -2.01 58.32
N LEU A 700 -26.64 -1.55 57.28
CA LEU A 700 -25.73 -2.37 56.48
C LEU A 700 -24.53 -2.83 57.32
N VAL A 701 -24.24 -4.13 57.25
CA VAL A 701 -23.00 -4.75 57.74
C VAL A 701 -22.04 -4.93 56.57
N LYS A 702 -22.51 -5.48 55.45
CA LYS A 702 -21.71 -5.76 54.26
C LYS A 702 -22.57 -5.88 53.00
N LEU A 703 -22.08 -5.36 51.87
CA LEU A 703 -22.53 -5.76 50.52
C LEU A 703 -21.69 -6.97 50.08
N HIS A 704 -22.33 -8.11 49.81
CA HIS A 704 -21.66 -9.37 49.47
C HIS A 704 -21.46 -9.56 47.96
N PHE A 705 -22.41 -9.14 47.12
CA PHE A 705 -22.28 -9.10 45.66
C PHE A 705 -23.43 -8.31 45.01
N VAL A 706 -23.25 -7.95 43.75
CA VAL A 706 -24.28 -7.36 42.88
C VAL A 706 -24.57 -8.33 41.73
N ALA A 707 -25.70 -9.02 41.78
CA ALA A 707 -26.14 -9.89 40.70
C ALA A 707 -26.81 -9.05 39.62
N THR A 708 -26.26 -9.10 38.40
CA THR A 708 -26.70 -8.29 37.25
C THR A 708 -27.34 -9.14 36.16
N GLN A 709 -28.16 -8.53 35.30
CA GLN A 709 -28.75 -9.20 34.15
C GLN A 709 -28.11 -8.68 32.86
N GLN A 710 -27.38 -9.55 32.15
CA GLN A 710 -26.88 -9.25 30.81
C GLN A 710 -28.04 -8.77 29.89
N PRO A 711 -28.01 -7.53 29.38
CA PRO A 711 -29.11 -7.01 28.57
C PRO A 711 -29.11 -7.67 27.19
N LYS A 712 -30.14 -8.45 26.84
CA LYS A 712 -30.21 -9.04 25.49
C LYS A 712 -30.33 -7.99 24.37
N VAL A 713 -31.06 -6.91 24.65
CA VAL A 713 -31.38 -5.85 23.69
C VAL A 713 -31.47 -4.50 24.43
N ARG A 714 -30.78 -3.45 23.95
CA ARG A 714 -30.92 -2.06 24.47
C ARG A 714 -31.49 -1.14 23.38
N ASN A 715 -32.40 -0.25 23.75
CA ASN A 715 -32.80 0.84 22.86
C ASN A 715 -31.76 1.95 22.92
N VAL A 716 -31.24 2.39 21.78
CA VAL A 716 -30.24 3.47 21.69
C VAL A 716 -30.81 4.78 22.26
N ASP A 717 -32.09 5.07 22.02
CA ASP A 717 -32.78 6.28 22.52
C ASP A 717 -33.07 6.27 24.03
N ARG A 718 -32.65 5.23 24.77
CA ARG A 718 -32.77 5.14 26.24
C ARG A 718 -31.52 4.52 26.88
N PRO A 719 -30.34 5.15 26.78
CA PRO A 719 -29.08 4.57 27.24
C PRO A 719 -29.05 4.41 28.77
N TYR A 720 -29.66 5.34 29.51
CA TYR A 720 -29.60 5.41 30.98
C TYR A 720 -30.43 4.35 31.74
N LEU A 721 -31.18 3.49 31.05
CA LEU A 721 -31.86 2.39 31.73
C LEU A 721 -30.83 1.30 32.09
N ALA A 722 -30.61 1.11 33.39
CA ALA A 722 -29.84 0.00 33.93
C ALA A 722 -30.65 -1.32 33.84
N PRO A 723 -29.98 -2.49 33.72
CA PRO A 723 -30.64 -3.78 33.86
C PRO A 723 -31.22 -3.96 35.27
N GLY A 724 -32.17 -4.90 35.39
CA GLY A 724 -32.76 -5.23 36.68
C GLY A 724 -31.79 -6.06 37.53
N SER A 725 -31.10 -5.41 38.46
CA SER A 725 -30.08 -6.01 39.33
C SER A 725 -30.53 -6.17 40.80
N TYR A 726 -29.93 -7.15 41.49
CA TYR A 726 -30.12 -7.43 42.92
C TYR A 726 -28.80 -7.34 43.68
N CYS A 727 -28.83 -6.76 44.86
CA CYS A 727 -27.72 -6.68 45.80
C CYS A 727 -27.93 -7.70 46.92
N CYS A 728 -26.97 -8.57 47.15
CA CYS A 728 -26.96 -9.43 48.34
C CYS A 728 -26.30 -8.66 49.47
N VAL A 729 -27.06 -8.33 50.51
CA VAL A 729 -26.61 -7.50 51.62
C VAL A 729 -26.81 -8.20 52.95
N GLU A 730 -25.93 -7.92 53.90
CA GLU A 730 -26.06 -8.33 55.28
C GLU A 730 -26.49 -7.13 56.12
N LEU A 731 -27.59 -7.27 56.86
CA LEU A 731 -28.19 -6.21 57.66
C LEU A 731 -28.22 -6.60 59.14
N LYS A 732 -27.84 -5.68 60.04
CA LYS A 732 -27.59 -5.94 61.47
C LYS A 732 -28.69 -6.75 62.18
N ASN A 733 -29.95 -6.45 61.88
CA ASN A 733 -31.11 -7.06 62.54
C ASN A 733 -31.85 -8.10 61.67
N HIS A 734 -31.38 -8.37 60.44
CA HIS A 734 -32.07 -9.24 59.48
C HIS A 734 -31.16 -10.27 58.78
N GLY A 735 -29.85 -10.27 59.05
CA GLY A 735 -28.88 -11.17 58.41
C GLY A 735 -28.73 -10.90 56.91
N ILE A 736 -28.32 -11.92 56.17
CA ILE A 736 -28.13 -11.85 54.71
C ILE A 736 -29.51 -11.88 54.01
N CYS A 737 -29.73 -10.96 53.08
CA CYS A 737 -30.97 -10.83 52.30
C CYS A 737 -30.71 -10.27 50.88
N MET A 738 -31.68 -10.44 49.98
CA MET A 738 -31.61 -9.96 48.59
C MET A 738 -32.48 -8.72 48.38
N LEU A 739 -31.84 -7.56 48.17
CA LEU A 739 -32.51 -6.29 47.85
C LEU A 739 -32.46 -6.00 46.35
N THR A 740 -33.48 -5.33 45.82
CA THR A 740 -33.35 -4.68 44.50
C THR A 740 -32.36 -3.51 44.56
N MET A 741 -31.63 -3.26 43.46
CA MET A 741 -30.73 -2.10 43.35
C MET A 741 -31.43 -0.76 43.73
N THR A 742 -32.71 -0.62 43.40
CA THR A 742 -33.53 0.55 43.78
C THR A 742 -33.73 0.68 45.30
N ARG A 743 -33.94 -0.43 46.03
CA ARG A 743 -34.03 -0.39 47.50
C ARG A 743 -32.66 -0.16 48.15
N PHE A 744 -31.59 -0.76 47.61
CA PHE A 744 -30.22 -0.49 48.09
C PHE A 744 -29.86 1.00 47.98
N ARG A 745 -30.16 1.63 46.82
CA ARG A 745 -30.02 3.08 46.59
C ARG A 745 -30.91 3.97 47.48
N ARG A 746 -32.05 3.46 47.97
CA ARG A 746 -32.87 4.18 48.98
C ARG A 746 -32.22 4.13 50.36
N MET A 747 -31.73 2.96 50.77
CA MET A 747 -31.12 2.73 52.09
C MET A 747 -29.82 3.49 52.29
N MET A 748 -28.94 3.49 51.28
CA MET A 748 -27.59 4.09 51.38
C MET A 748 -27.51 5.53 50.85
N GLY A 749 -28.55 6.02 50.17
CA GLY A 749 -28.44 7.13 49.23
C GLY A 749 -27.84 6.67 47.89
N LYS A 750 -28.14 7.39 46.80
CA LYS A 750 -27.78 6.95 45.44
C LYS A 750 -26.27 6.85 45.23
N GLU A 751 -25.52 7.89 45.58
CA GLU A 751 -24.08 8.00 45.29
C GLU A 751 -23.29 6.97 46.09
N LYS A 752 -23.46 6.92 47.41
CA LYS A 752 -22.82 5.90 48.25
C LYS A 752 -23.21 4.47 47.87
N ALA A 753 -24.46 4.21 47.47
CA ALA A 753 -24.84 2.91 46.93
C ALA A 753 -24.08 2.56 45.65
N ASP A 754 -23.83 3.54 44.77
CA ASP A 754 -23.14 3.34 43.50
C ASP A 754 -21.63 3.16 43.70
N GLU A 755 -21.03 3.83 44.68
CA GLU A 755 -19.65 3.62 45.16
C GLU A 755 -19.44 2.21 45.72
N GLU A 756 -20.28 1.78 46.67
CA GLU A 756 -20.22 0.44 47.29
C GLU A 756 -20.43 -0.66 46.23
N MET A 757 -21.33 -0.44 45.27
CA MET A 757 -21.51 -1.35 44.14
C MET A 757 -20.32 -1.36 43.18
N GLU A 758 -19.64 -0.24 42.90
CA GLU A 758 -18.39 -0.25 42.12
C GLU A 758 -17.27 -0.96 42.86
N GLN A 759 -17.09 -0.75 44.17
CA GLN A 759 -16.09 -1.48 44.96
C GLN A 759 -16.33 -3.00 44.87
N VAL A 760 -17.50 -3.49 45.25
CA VAL A 760 -17.76 -4.95 45.31
C VAL A 760 -17.78 -5.59 43.92
N CYS A 761 -18.17 -4.86 42.86
CA CYS A 761 -18.05 -5.37 41.50
C CYS A 761 -16.59 -5.42 41.02
N ASN A 762 -15.76 -4.43 41.35
CA ASN A 762 -14.33 -4.44 41.05
C ASN A 762 -13.61 -5.58 41.78
N GLU A 763 -13.90 -5.79 43.08
CA GLU A 763 -13.40 -6.93 43.87
C GLU A 763 -13.77 -8.29 43.28
N GLN A 764 -14.89 -8.38 42.55
CA GLN A 764 -15.36 -9.60 41.89
C GLN A 764 -15.02 -9.66 40.39
N ASN A 765 -14.29 -8.66 39.87
CA ASN A 765 -13.98 -8.45 38.46
C ASN A 765 -15.23 -8.53 37.54
N ALA A 766 -16.35 -7.97 38.01
CA ALA A 766 -17.63 -7.97 37.32
C ALA A 766 -18.02 -6.55 36.86
N PRO A 767 -18.71 -6.37 35.73
CA PRO A 767 -19.18 -5.06 35.30
C PRO A 767 -20.36 -4.58 36.15
N VAL A 768 -20.26 -3.39 36.74
CA VAL A 768 -21.40 -2.75 37.44
C VAL A 768 -22.63 -2.58 36.54
N PRO A 769 -23.85 -2.56 37.12
CA PRO A 769 -25.11 -2.56 36.36
C PRO A 769 -25.17 -1.55 35.21
N TRP A 770 -24.66 -0.33 35.38
CA TRP A 770 -24.71 0.71 34.34
C TRP A 770 -23.67 0.54 33.23
N LYS A 771 -22.50 -0.05 33.51
CA LYS A 771 -21.42 -0.28 32.52
C LYS A 771 -21.64 -1.56 31.69
N GLN A 772 -22.62 -2.40 32.06
CA GLN A 772 -22.92 -3.66 31.36
C GLN A 772 -23.43 -3.41 29.93
N GLN A 773 -22.68 -3.90 28.93
CA GLN A 773 -23.03 -3.77 27.51
C GLN A 773 -24.13 -4.76 27.10
N PRO A 774 -25.02 -4.40 26.15
CA PRO A 774 -26.04 -5.30 25.64
C PRO A 774 -25.50 -6.23 24.54
N LEU A 775 -26.12 -7.40 24.37
CA LEU A 775 -25.81 -8.31 23.26
C LEU A 775 -26.23 -7.73 21.89
N THR A 776 -27.25 -6.87 21.85
CA THR A 776 -27.69 -6.16 20.64
C THR A 776 -28.25 -4.77 20.97
N THR A 777 -28.18 -3.86 20.00
CA THR A 777 -28.78 -2.52 20.07
C THR A 777 -29.81 -2.32 18.95
N TYR A 778 -30.78 -1.43 19.17
CA TYR A 778 -31.70 -0.97 18.13
C TYR A 778 -32.07 0.51 18.35
N VAL A 779 -32.38 1.22 17.27
CA VAL A 779 -32.92 2.58 17.29
C VAL A 779 -34.45 2.50 17.10
N LYS A 780 -35.24 3.22 17.89
CA LYS A 780 -36.70 3.11 17.82
C LYS A 780 -37.34 4.27 17.05
N SER A 781 -37.32 4.15 15.72
CA SER A 781 -38.02 5.07 14.80
C SER A 781 -39.45 5.38 15.27
N THR A 782 -39.76 6.68 15.36
CA THR A 782 -40.96 7.24 15.99
C THR A 782 -42.18 7.30 15.06
N ALA A 783 -42.50 6.19 14.38
CA ALA A 783 -43.74 6.06 13.59
C ALA A 783 -44.32 4.63 13.62
N THR A 784 -45.46 4.48 14.29
CA THR A 784 -46.64 3.61 14.00
C THR A 784 -46.49 2.12 13.56
N LYS A 785 -45.29 1.52 13.51
CA LYS A 785 -45.07 0.08 13.17
C LYS A 785 -44.56 -0.76 14.35
N ASN A 786 -45.11 -0.53 15.53
CA ASN A 786 -44.59 -0.98 16.83
C ASN A 786 -44.78 -2.50 17.12
N THR A 787 -45.51 -3.24 16.27
CA THR A 787 -45.85 -4.67 16.48
C THR A 787 -45.04 -5.63 15.61
N GLN A 788 -45.01 -5.43 14.28
CA GLN A 788 -44.34 -6.34 13.34
C GLN A 788 -42.83 -6.47 13.59
N ASN A 789 -42.08 -5.36 13.59
CA ASN A 789 -40.63 -5.41 13.84
C ASN A 789 -40.29 -6.10 15.18
N LYS A 790 -41.15 -5.95 16.19
CA LYS A 790 -40.96 -6.55 17.51
C LYS A 790 -41.20 -8.06 17.51
N GLN A 791 -42.12 -8.56 16.68
CA GLN A 791 -42.29 -9.99 16.45
C GLN A 791 -41.17 -10.55 15.55
N GLN A 792 -40.75 -9.82 14.52
CA GLN A 792 -39.75 -10.25 13.55
C GLN A 792 -38.34 -10.36 14.18
N ILE A 793 -37.96 -9.43 15.07
CA ILE A 793 -36.70 -9.49 15.84
C ILE A 793 -36.75 -10.57 16.93
N VAL A 794 -37.91 -10.83 17.54
CA VAL A 794 -38.04 -11.96 18.47
C VAL A 794 -37.96 -13.29 17.72
N ALA A 795 -38.55 -13.38 16.52
CA ALA A 795 -38.51 -14.56 15.67
C ALA A 795 -37.07 -14.90 15.22
N SER A 796 -36.27 -13.92 14.79
CA SER A 796 -34.87 -14.17 14.41
C SER A 796 -34.02 -14.62 15.62
N VAL A 797 -34.21 -14.01 16.79
CA VAL A 797 -33.53 -14.43 18.04
C VAL A 797 -33.95 -15.84 18.49
N THR A 798 -35.17 -16.31 18.17
CA THR A 798 -35.55 -17.71 18.37
C THR A 798 -35.03 -18.64 17.26
N GLY A 799 -34.89 -18.16 16.02
CA GLY A 799 -34.30 -18.93 14.91
C GLY A 799 -32.85 -19.32 15.19
N ILE A 800 -32.06 -18.37 15.71
CA ILE A 800 -30.67 -18.60 16.18
C ILE A 800 -30.59 -19.75 17.20
N SER A 801 -31.64 -20.02 17.98
CA SER A 801 -31.67 -21.14 18.94
C SER A 801 -31.91 -22.52 18.31
N HIS A 802 -32.36 -22.60 17.05
CA HIS A 802 -32.41 -23.82 16.25
C HIS A 802 -31.18 -23.92 15.34
N ASP A 803 -30.71 -22.80 14.78
CA ASP A 803 -29.45 -22.76 14.04
C ASP A 803 -28.26 -23.14 14.93
N ALA A 804 -28.27 -22.83 16.24
CA ALA A 804 -27.21 -23.25 17.17
C ALA A 804 -27.00 -24.77 17.19
N THR A 805 -28.06 -25.58 17.23
CA THR A 805 -27.95 -27.06 17.25
C THR A 805 -27.54 -27.63 15.89
N ASN A 806 -27.90 -26.95 14.79
CA ASN A 806 -27.39 -27.24 13.45
C ASN A 806 -25.89 -26.89 13.34
N LEU A 807 -25.49 -25.74 13.90
CA LEU A 807 -24.11 -25.26 13.90
C LEU A 807 -23.20 -26.13 14.76
N GLU A 808 -23.63 -26.57 15.95
CA GLU A 808 -22.91 -27.53 16.79
C GLU A 808 -22.69 -28.86 16.06
N SER A 809 -23.71 -29.40 15.38
CA SER A 809 -23.57 -30.59 14.54
C SER A 809 -22.58 -30.38 13.38
N ARG A 810 -22.62 -29.23 12.72
CA ARG A 810 -21.69 -28.89 11.63
C ARG A 810 -20.27 -28.60 12.09
N ILE A 811 -20.09 -28.01 13.28
CA ILE A 811 -18.79 -27.79 13.93
C ILE A 811 -18.17 -29.15 14.25
N SER A 812 -18.90 -30.05 14.91
CA SER A 812 -18.42 -31.41 15.20
C SER A 812 -18.04 -32.18 13.92
N MET A 813 -18.80 -32.02 12.84
CA MET A 813 -18.50 -32.62 11.53
C MET A 813 -17.33 -31.95 10.78
N VAL A 814 -16.91 -30.75 11.19
CA VAL A 814 -15.71 -30.06 10.71
C VAL A 814 -14.50 -30.41 11.59
N GLU A 815 -14.66 -30.50 12.91
CA GLU A 815 -13.65 -30.99 13.86
C GLU A 815 -13.23 -32.43 13.54
N GLU A 816 -14.18 -33.33 13.23
CA GLU A 816 -13.87 -34.70 12.80
C GLU A 816 -13.04 -34.72 11.51
N LYS A 817 -13.31 -33.80 10.58
CA LYS A 817 -12.55 -33.66 9.33
C LYS A 817 -11.18 -33.01 9.54
N LEU A 818 -11.08 -32.04 10.45
CA LEU A 818 -9.82 -31.38 10.81
C LEU A 818 -8.89 -32.38 11.49
N ASN A 819 -9.39 -33.14 12.47
CA ASN A 819 -8.64 -34.21 13.15
C ASN A 819 -8.16 -35.29 12.16
N LYS A 820 -8.98 -35.66 11.17
CA LYS A 820 -8.57 -36.58 10.08
C LYS A 820 -7.53 -35.96 9.15
N PHE A 821 -7.60 -34.65 8.89
CA PHE A 821 -6.63 -33.93 8.08
C PHE A 821 -5.28 -33.77 8.80
N GLU A 822 -5.26 -33.38 10.07
CA GLU A 822 -4.04 -33.25 10.89
C GLU A 822 -3.33 -34.58 11.10
N ALA A 823 -4.08 -35.68 11.29
CA ALA A 823 -3.54 -37.03 11.34
C ALA A 823 -2.86 -37.44 10.02
N GLY A 824 -3.50 -37.13 8.88
CA GLY A 824 -2.92 -37.36 7.55
C GLY A 824 -1.69 -36.49 7.28
N LEU A 825 -1.76 -35.20 7.61
CA LEU A 825 -0.69 -34.24 7.40
C LEU A 825 0.56 -34.61 8.21
N SER A 826 0.38 -35.10 9.44
CA SER A 826 1.47 -35.56 10.30
C SER A 826 2.15 -36.82 9.75
N GLN A 827 1.41 -37.72 9.09
CA GLN A 827 1.98 -38.88 8.40
C GLN A 827 2.77 -38.44 7.15
N GLU A 828 2.13 -37.67 6.27
CA GLU A 828 2.67 -37.26 4.97
C GLU A 828 3.86 -36.30 5.09
N LEU A 829 3.88 -35.46 6.13
CA LEU A 829 5.03 -34.62 6.49
C LEU A 829 6.20 -35.44 7.04
N ASN A 830 5.96 -36.45 7.89
CA ASN A 830 7.03 -37.32 8.41
C ASN A 830 7.63 -38.19 7.31
N ASP A 831 6.81 -38.72 6.39
CA ASP A 831 7.29 -39.46 5.21
C ASP A 831 8.12 -38.54 4.29
N SER A 832 7.66 -37.31 4.06
CA SER A 832 8.39 -36.30 3.26
C SER A 832 9.71 -35.88 3.90
N ILE A 833 9.73 -35.63 5.22
CA ILE A 833 10.95 -35.29 5.97
C ILE A 833 11.94 -36.47 5.96
N SER A 834 11.46 -37.69 6.20
CA SER A 834 12.31 -38.89 6.17
C SER A 834 12.95 -39.12 4.80
N LYS A 835 12.17 -38.89 3.72
CA LYS A 835 12.65 -38.97 2.33
C LYS A 835 13.66 -37.86 2.01
N ALA A 836 13.42 -36.63 2.46
CA ALA A 836 14.33 -35.50 2.27
C ALA A 836 15.66 -35.68 3.03
N ILE A 837 15.61 -36.11 4.30
CA ILE A 837 16.79 -36.41 5.11
C ILE A 837 17.59 -37.55 4.47
N GLY A 838 16.92 -38.63 4.02
CA GLY A 838 17.55 -39.76 3.35
C GLY A 838 18.36 -39.36 2.11
N SER A 839 17.77 -38.59 1.19
CA SER A 839 18.49 -38.08 0.02
C SER A 839 19.59 -37.08 0.38
N SER A 840 19.34 -36.16 1.33
CA SER A 840 20.31 -35.12 1.69
C SER A 840 21.55 -35.68 2.38
N MET A 841 21.41 -36.65 3.28
CA MET A 841 22.55 -37.32 3.92
C MET A 841 23.44 -38.05 2.91
N ILE A 842 22.84 -38.75 1.94
CA ILE A 842 23.58 -39.47 0.90
C ILE A 842 24.40 -38.48 0.05
N THR A 843 23.81 -37.36 -0.37
CA THR A 843 24.54 -36.34 -1.14
C THR A 843 25.71 -35.75 -0.33
N ILE A 844 25.47 -35.36 0.93
CA ILE A 844 26.53 -34.81 1.81
C ILE A 844 27.66 -35.83 2.03
N GLN A 845 27.32 -37.10 2.27
CA GLN A 845 28.31 -38.15 2.50
C GLN A 845 29.13 -38.46 1.24
N ASN A 846 28.52 -38.39 0.04
CA ASN A 846 29.23 -38.50 -1.23
C ASN A 846 30.19 -37.32 -1.45
N THR A 847 29.76 -36.07 -1.20
CA THR A 847 30.62 -34.89 -1.32
C THR A 847 31.81 -34.93 -0.36
N ILE A 848 31.60 -35.32 0.90
CA ILE A 848 32.67 -35.50 1.88
C ILE A 848 33.66 -36.58 1.43
N THR A 849 33.16 -37.70 0.89
CA THR A 849 34.02 -38.79 0.36
C THR A 849 34.87 -38.32 -0.82
N ALA A 850 34.30 -37.54 -1.74
CA ALA A 850 35.01 -36.99 -2.89
C ALA A 850 36.12 -35.99 -2.52
N GLU A 851 35.86 -35.06 -1.59
CA GLU A 851 36.90 -34.15 -1.10
C GLU A 851 37.98 -34.86 -0.28
N ILE A 852 37.64 -35.92 0.46
CA ILE A 852 38.65 -36.78 1.13
C ILE A 852 39.53 -37.50 0.10
N GLU A 853 38.96 -38.06 -0.97
CA GLU A 853 39.77 -38.64 -2.07
C GLU A 853 40.69 -37.61 -2.72
N LYS A 854 40.18 -36.40 -2.97
CA LYS A 854 40.90 -35.28 -3.60
C LYS A 854 42.06 -34.81 -2.72
N ALA A 855 41.84 -34.67 -1.41
CA ALA A 855 42.89 -34.37 -0.43
C ALA A 855 43.93 -35.51 -0.30
N LEU A 856 43.51 -36.78 -0.42
CA LEU A 856 44.42 -37.93 -0.41
C LEU A 856 45.23 -38.06 -1.71
N LYS A 857 44.67 -37.66 -2.86
CA LYS A 857 45.39 -37.55 -4.14
C LYS A 857 46.40 -36.40 -4.11
N ALA A 858 46.05 -35.24 -3.56
CA ALA A 858 46.95 -34.09 -3.40
C ALA A 858 48.09 -34.29 -2.37
N ARG A 859 48.11 -35.43 -1.65
CA ARG A 859 49.14 -35.80 -0.66
C ARG A 859 50.03 -36.96 -1.12
N ARG A 860 49.91 -37.40 -2.38
CA ARG A 860 50.73 -38.44 -3.01
C ARG A 860 51.60 -37.85 -4.12
#